data_AF-A0A224Z5B7-F1
#
_entry.id   AF-A0A224Z5B7-F1
#
_cell.length_a   1.000
_cell.length_b   1.000
_cell.length_c   1.000
_cell.angle_alpha   90.00
_cell.angle_beta   90.00
_cell.angle_gamma   90.00
#
_symmetry.space_group_name_H-M   'P 1'
#
loop_
_entity.id
_entity.type
_entity.pdbx_description
1 polymer ?
#
loop_
_entity_poly.entity_id
_entity_poly.type
_entity_poly.pdbx_seq_one_letter_code
_entity_poly.pdbx_strand_id
1 'polypeptide(L)'
;MEPGQWQALWQHLLQLLACRPNMENYVREELALVLALGSKRAGVEDGAEALNDILQQSTQMVASGDQHLQSLGCSLLSALLVEFSSSTRATDVGLTWEVHLRAKKSFEANHLRKVFQFCQQGLREAANRLGNGPVRPEDRNLLRRLLLLSEQLLSWNFQFSMLLPRKLVGLFEAQQTPTLRPGLDWKGAFDETPQLLLQLYGALSQDGELAHVALQCLLQLATLSHSGERQQRNTHLKRFIQGGLLELMAVRPPRAGITQLLARLALFHPPGLLPTHVHVPYLERLCDLACCILQSPVGDDAEQQQETLDHILDAWVPLLQEPQVFPAEPLKVATMRVFELYLRSRLAAPDGTRPPISDEEEVAEEDEDDRVRYRDQLSVVGMLGRHVLPHSLPLLCRVMEDRTQRLQELLQGQPQAGTPMTAAHKELLEDLHWIVLITGHLLTTVCDGETPLIPREVTQFSLNSGADTAATLSLLSRLGQADAVSSVQGNVDPVVRLIVAVLQLCHVERAALQAGLGSQLSPEVAITLVWFLHRWGLTYLLPNETYYTQESGIMRIIFKGALGDLVQHAGREPSAPARQMSPTLVAAFGRDSEAGPCVLDWVLGKLCSNLELWHSETALTLSTCQAMVSLLNNVERGHRAAACPSLLSLLQRQSQGQLGPLAPGSHRALLKALVIACTANRLPEAPQLWEALLGPLKARFDVFFDSCVQTRCRFTEPQKGKALDLLESLCGVAEGTTPSNLDTIRPMLLPLLVQLSSIVAVLRSEATLITATTQLFRAAARRMLCFVGPNDATQLCHCCLELVRHFAEHSSGLFTTEATAEDSHVRELGELLELLTELLSKDFMYMGAQVRGPANSTGTDETATRFEVPAPGIAVEGLRLLMPLLNAQLLQFPTLCVQYFKLVALLSELHPDKVCQMPEGLLQALLGSIRVGLTSYSPEVSGLCLDVVSVLALEVHRQGLQTRPAGRAIEPFLQLLLEMVLLQPLDAELTLVAGSALFALLCCFQESFVQLAQALVASQQDAAVGQRLAQSLQTLTRAQPLTPERPNRLRFRDSFEAFVTEVRGFLCVK
;
A
#
# COMPACT_ATOMS: atom_id res chain seq x y z
N MET A 1 47.44 11.64 7.71
CA MET A 1 48.13 12.91 8.01
C MET A 1 48.83 12.77 9.33
N GLU A 2 49.95 13.46 9.53
CA GLU A 2 50.59 13.51 10.86
C GLU A 2 49.79 14.42 11.82
N PRO A 3 49.84 14.18 13.14
CA PRO A 3 49.18 15.03 14.13
C PRO A 3 49.61 16.51 13.98
N GLY A 4 48.66 17.42 13.85
CA GLY A 4 48.88 18.87 13.72
C GLY A 4 48.83 19.45 12.30
N GLN A 5 49.00 18.64 11.24
CA GLN A 5 48.88 19.11 9.85
C GLN A 5 47.43 19.53 9.49
N TRP A 6 46.45 18.80 10.03
CA TRP A 6 45.03 19.13 9.87
C TRP A 6 44.70 20.50 10.45
N GLN A 7 45.21 20.82 11.64
CA GLN A 7 44.88 22.06 12.34
C GLN A 7 45.44 23.29 11.59
N ALA A 8 46.62 23.16 10.98
CA ALA A 8 47.19 24.19 10.12
C ALA A 8 46.39 24.37 8.80
N LEU A 9 46.00 23.27 8.15
CA LEU A 9 45.15 23.30 6.96
C LEU A 9 43.79 23.93 7.26
N TRP A 10 43.18 23.55 8.38
CA TRP A 10 41.90 24.06 8.84
C TRP A 10 41.93 25.57 9.06
N GLN A 11 42.93 26.08 9.79
CA GLN A 11 43.12 27.52 10.00
C GLN A 11 43.31 28.26 8.66
N HIS A 12 44.09 27.68 7.75
CA HIS A 12 44.33 28.28 6.44
C HIS A 12 43.05 28.38 5.60
N LEU A 13 42.27 27.31 5.53
CA LEU A 13 41.01 27.26 4.79
C LEU A 13 39.97 28.23 5.38
N LEU A 14 39.86 28.28 6.72
CA LEU A 14 38.96 29.22 7.38
C LEU A 14 39.35 30.68 7.12
N GLN A 15 40.66 31.00 7.19
CA GLN A 15 41.17 32.33 6.88
C GLN A 15 40.94 32.69 5.41
N LEU A 16 41.11 31.74 4.49
CA LEU A 16 40.84 31.91 3.07
C LEU A 16 39.36 32.25 2.82
N LEU A 17 38.43 31.57 3.50
CA LEU A 17 37.00 31.84 3.43
C LEU A 17 36.63 33.21 4.03
N ALA A 18 37.24 33.58 5.16
CA ALA A 18 36.99 34.86 5.82
C ALA A 18 37.51 36.06 5.01
N CYS A 19 38.68 35.93 4.37
CA CYS A 19 39.33 37.04 3.64
C CYS A 19 38.86 37.20 2.18
N ARG A 20 38.02 36.30 1.65
CA ARG A 20 37.56 36.33 0.25
C ARG A 20 36.03 36.40 0.14
N PRO A 21 35.44 37.60 0.27
CA PRO A 21 33.98 37.78 0.19
C PRO A 21 33.39 37.45 -1.18
N ASN A 22 34.13 37.71 -2.26
CA ASN A 22 33.65 37.56 -3.65
C ASN A 22 33.75 36.12 -4.20
N MET A 23 33.87 35.12 -3.32
CA MET A 23 33.97 33.73 -3.72
C MET A 23 32.59 33.20 -4.15
N GLU A 24 32.56 32.43 -5.25
CA GLU A 24 31.34 31.77 -5.72
C GLU A 24 30.72 30.90 -4.62
N ASN A 25 29.38 30.90 -4.54
CA ASN A 25 28.66 30.23 -3.45
C ASN A 25 28.98 28.73 -3.39
N TYR A 26 29.03 28.03 -4.53
CA TYR A 26 29.34 26.60 -4.55
C TYR A 26 30.74 26.30 -3.99
N VAL A 27 31.75 27.13 -4.29
CA VAL A 27 33.11 26.95 -3.74
C VAL A 27 33.11 27.16 -2.23
N ARG A 28 32.35 28.14 -1.74
CA ARG A 28 32.22 28.40 -0.30
C ARG A 28 31.57 27.22 0.43
N GLU A 29 30.48 26.68 -0.10
CA GLU A 29 29.77 25.54 0.50
C GLU A 29 30.64 24.27 0.47
N GLU A 30 31.35 23.99 -0.62
CA GLU A 30 32.27 22.84 -0.70
C GLU A 30 33.44 22.95 0.28
N LEU A 31 34.05 24.14 0.42
CA LEU A 31 35.11 24.35 1.40
C LEU A 31 34.58 24.27 2.85
N ALA A 32 33.35 24.74 3.10
CA ALA A 32 32.69 24.57 4.39
C ALA A 32 32.43 23.09 4.71
N LEU A 33 32.05 22.29 3.71
CA LEU A 33 31.90 20.84 3.83
C LEU A 33 33.23 20.15 4.15
N VAL A 34 34.33 20.52 3.47
CA VAL A 34 35.68 20.00 3.77
C VAL A 34 36.08 20.30 5.22
N LEU A 35 35.81 21.52 5.69
CA LEU A 35 36.02 21.90 7.08
C LEU A 35 35.18 21.04 8.04
N ALA A 36 33.89 20.81 7.74
CA ALA A 36 33.01 19.97 8.55
C ALA A 36 33.48 18.49 8.61
N LEU A 37 33.85 17.92 7.45
CA LEU A 37 34.35 16.54 7.32
C LEU A 37 35.59 16.30 8.17
N GLY A 38 36.61 17.16 8.03
CA GLY A 38 37.82 17.01 8.82
C GLY A 38 37.61 17.31 10.30
N SER A 39 36.65 18.19 10.65
CA SER A 39 36.27 18.44 12.05
C SER A 39 35.61 17.22 12.70
N LYS A 40 34.76 16.50 11.97
CA LYS A 40 34.18 15.22 12.43
C LYS A 40 35.25 14.17 12.63
N ARG A 41 36.19 14.05 11.70
CA ARG A 41 37.31 13.12 11.82
C ARG A 41 38.21 13.43 13.03
N ALA A 42 38.60 14.69 13.20
CA ALA A 42 39.35 15.14 14.37
C ALA A 42 38.57 14.90 15.67
N GLY A 43 37.25 15.14 15.69
CA GLY A 43 36.41 14.87 16.86
C GLY A 43 36.31 13.38 17.23
N VAL A 44 36.50 12.47 16.27
CA VAL A 44 36.55 11.02 16.49
C VAL A 44 37.92 10.59 17.02
N GLU A 45 39.00 11.18 16.51
CA GLU A 45 40.39 10.82 16.86
C GLU A 45 40.87 11.51 18.16
N ASP A 46 40.60 12.80 18.33
CA ASP A 46 41.09 13.66 19.42
C ASP A 46 40.03 13.98 20.49
N GLY A 47 38.78 13.53 20.29
CA GLY A 47 37.67 13.70 21.24
C GLY A 47 36.76 14.91 20.95
N ALA A 48 35.61 14.95 21.64
CA ALA A 48 34.52 15.89 21.35
C ALA A 48 34.84 17.38 21.59
N GLU A 49 35.92 17.67 22.33
CA GLU A 49 36.36 19.02 22.66
C GLU A 49 36.92 19.77 21.46
N ALA A 50 37.47 19.06 20.46
CA ALA A 50 38.02 19.64 19.24
C ALA A 50 36.97 20.42 18.40
N LEU A 51 35.67 20.15 18.61
CA LEU A 51 34.57 20.83 17.93
C LEU A 51 34.16 22.16 18.58
N ASN A 52 34.54 22.39 19.85
CA ASN A 52 34.13 23.59 20.60
C ASN A 52 34.64 24.87 19.93
N ASP A 53 35.92 24.89 19.55
CA ASP A 53 36.56 26.07 18.95
C ASP A 53 35.88 26.47 17.64
N ILE A 54 35.49 25.49 16.83
CA ILE A 54 34.88 25.69 15.52
C ILE A 54 33.46 26.25 15.66
N LEU A 55 32.68 25.68 16.57
CA LEU A 55 31.34 26.17 16.87
C LEU A 55 31.39 27.58 17.47
N GLN A 56 32.34 27.85 18.37
CA GLN A 56 32.53 29.17 18.95
C GLN A 56 32.91 30.21 17.88
N GLN A 57 33.86 29.91 16.99
CA GLN A 57 34.22 30.82 15.90
C GLN A 57 33.06 31.02 14.92
N SER A 58 32.31 29.96 14.60
CA SER A 58 31.15 30.06 13.71
C SER A 58 30.05 30.96 14.29
N THR A 59 29.73 30.81 15.57
CA THR A 59 28.74 31.66 16.26
C THR A 59 29.22 33.11 16.39
N GLN A 60 30.51 33.35 16.63
CA GLN A 60 31.09 34.69 16.65
C GLN A 60 31.02 35.39 15.28
N MET A 61 31.26 34.66 14.19
CA MET A 61 31.11 35.20 12.83
C MET A 61 29.67 35.62 12.55
N VAL A 62 28.68 34.84 12.99
CA VAL A 62 27.26 35.21 12.89
C VAL A 62 26.91 36.43 13.75
N ALA A 63 27.53 36.58 14.92
CA ALA A 63 27.33 37.72 15.80
C ALA A 63 28.09 39.00 15.38
N SER A 64 28.98 38.92 14.39
CA SER A 64 29.90 40.02 14.02
C SER A 64 29.21 41.24 13.40
N GLY A 65 28.00 41.07 12.84
CA GLY A 65 27.28 42.12 12.12
C GLY A 65 27.71 42.31 10.65
N ASP A 66 28.79 41.65 10.21
CA ASP A 66 29.22 41.63 8.81
C ASP A 66 28.44 40.58 8.04
N GLN A 67 27.79 40.98 6.93
CA GLN A 67 26.96 40.11 6.11
C GLN A 67 27.72 38.92 5.51
N HIS A 68 28.99 39.09 5.13
CA HIS A 68 29.82 38.00 4.60
C HIS A 68 30.16 37.00 5.69
N LEU A 69 30.61 37.48 6.86
CA LEU A 69 30.94 36.61 8.00
C LEU A 69 29.71 35.90 8.54
N GLN A 70 28.55 36.57 8.57
CA GLN A 70 27.26 35.95 8.91
C GLN A 70 26.88 34.82 7.96
N SER A 71 27.02 35.06 6.65
CA SER A 71 26.79 34.05 5.62
C SER A 71 27.72 32.85 5.81
N LEU A 72 29.02 33.09 5.98
CA LEU A 72 30.03 32.06 6.19
C LEU A 72 29.78 31.25 7.47
N GLY A 73 29.52 31.91 8.59
CA GLY A 73 29.24 31.25 9.87
C GLY A 73 28.01 30.34 9.82
N CYS A 74 26.92 30.79 9.18
CA CYS A 74 25.74 29.95 8.96
C CYS A 74 26.02 28.77 8.02
N SER A 75 26.86 28.96 6.99
CA SER A 75 27.23 27.89 6.04
C SER A 75 28.05 26.81 6.73
N LEU A 76 29.00 27.20 7.60
CA LEU A 76 29.78 26.27 8.43
C LEU A 76 28.89 25.50 9.41
N LEU A 77 27.95 26.18 10.08
CA LEU A 77 26.98 25.51 10.97
C LEU A 77 26.11 24.51 10.19
N SER A 78 25.62 24.89 9.01
CA SER A 78 24.82 24.01 8.15
C SER A 78 25.64 22.79 7.70
N ALA A 79 26.87 23.00 7.25
CA ALA A 79 27.78 21.91 6.85
C ALA A 79 28.05 20.93 8.00
N LEU A 80 28.28 21.45 9.22
CA LEU A 80 28.43 20.61 10.42
C LEU A 80 27.15 19.84 10.74
N LEU A 81 25.97 20.46 10.66
CA LEU A 81 24.71 19.76 10.91
C LEU A 81 24.47 18.65 9.89
N VAL A 82 24.64 18.93 8.60
CA VAL A 82 24.50 17.93 7.54
C VAL A 82 25.46 16.77 7.78
N GLU A 83 26.73 17.06 8.04
CA GLU A 83 27.77 16.05 8.20
C GLU A 83 27.54 15.15 9.44
N PHE A 84 27.05 15.69 10.55
CA PHE A 84 26.77 14.91 11.75
C PHE A 84 25.35 14.29 11.78
N SER A 85 24.42 14.74 10.92
CA SER A 85 23.04 14.24 10.89
C SER A 85 22.91 12.81 10.36
N SER A 86 23.77 12.47 9.38
CA SER A 86 23.81 11.18 8.73
C SER A 86 24.64 10.19 9.53
N SER A 87 24.09 8.99 9.72
CA SER A 87 24.86 7.87 10.25
C SER A 87 25.19 6.82 9.16
N THR A 88 24.41 6.69 8.08
CA THR A 88 24.70 5.72 6.97
C THR A 88 25.33 6.29 5.71
N ARG A 89 25.22 7.60 5.43
CA ARG A 89 26.01 8.23 4.36
C ARG A 89 27.46 8.24 4.84
N ALA A 90 28.12 7.11 4.64
CA ALA A 90 29.56 6.99 4.61
C ALA A 90 30.02 7.75 3.35
N THR A 91 29.98 9.08 3.41
CA THR A 91 30.81 9.91 2.53
C THR A 91 32.24 9.51 2.84
N ASP A 92 32.95 8.95 1.85
CA ASP A 92 34.39 9.04 1.48
C ASP A 92 35.49 9.18 2.57
N VAL A 93 35.19 9.08 3.86
CA VAL A 93 36.09 9.37 4.99
C VAL A 93 36.63 8.07 5.62
N GLY A 94 36.10 6.92 5.24
CA GLY A 94 36.59 5.60 5.70
C GLY A 94 36.25 5.26 7.16
N LEU A 95 35.18 5.84 7.73
CA LEU A 95 34.73 5.55 9.10
C LEU A 95 33.61 4.49 9.12
N THR A 96 33.59 3.64 10.14
CA THR A 96 32.51 2.65 10.33
C THR A 96 31.19 3.33 10.70
N TRP A 97 30.08 2.68 10.32
CA TRP A 97 28.73 3.08 10.75
C TRP A 97 28.66 3.33 12.27
N GLU A 98 29.26 2.45 13.08
CA GLU A 98 29.28 2.58 14.54
C GLU A 98 29.98 3.86 15.01
N VAL A 99 31.04 4.25 14.30
CA VAL A 99 31.79 5.47 14.58
C VAL A 99 30.98 6.70 14.16
N HIS A 100 30.30 6.67 13.01
CA HIS A 100 29.36 7.71 12.60
C HIS A 100 28.22 7.89 13.61
N LEU A 101 27.62 6.79 14.06
CA LEU A 101 26.58 6.80 15.08
C LEU A 101 27.09 7.34 16.42
N ARG A 102 28.29 6.94 16.85
CA ARG A 102 28.92 7.45 18.08
C ARG A 102 29.24 8.95 17.97
N ALA A 103 29.73 9.40 16.82
CA ALA A 103 30.00 10.82 16.56
C ALA A 103 28.69 11.64 16.57
N LYS A 104 27.64 11.16 15.91
CA LYS A 104 26.30 11.75 15.95
C LYS A 104 25.78 11.85 17.39
N LYS A 105 25.88 10.79 18.19
CA LYS A 105 25.45 10.79 19.60
C LYS A 105 26.24 11.73 20.47
N SER A 106 27.56 11.79 20.29
CA SER A 106 28.42 12.74 20.99
C SER A 106 28.05 14.18 20.63
N PHE A 107 27.75 14.46 19.35
CA PHE A 107 27.30 15.76 18.89
C PHE A 107 25.92 16.14 19.46
N GLU A 108 24.96 15.20 19.47
CA GLU A 108 23.63 15.35 20.08
C GLU A 108 23.72 15.75 21.56
N ALA A 109 24.62 15.10 22.32
CA ALA A 109 24.76 15.32 23.76
C ALA A 109 25.50 16.63 24.10
N ASN A 110 26.57 16.95 23.37
CA ASN A 110 27.50 18.01 23.77
C ASN A 110 27.27 19.37 23.06
N HIS A 111 26.75 19.35 21.83
CA HIS A 111 26.85 20.49 20.91
C HIS A 111 25.51 20.89 20.28
N LEU A 112 24.70 19.94 19.82
CA LEU A 112 23.46 20.18 19.08
C LEU A 112 22.49 21.12 19.83
N ARG A 113 22.33 20.93 21.15
CA ARG A 113 21.50 21.80 22.00
C ARG A 113 21.99 23.25 22.04
N LYS A 114 23.30 23.48 22.06
CA LYS A 114 23.89 24.83 22.08
C LYS A 114 23.65 25.54 20.75
N VAL A 115 23.82 24.83 19.63
CA VAL A 115 23.55 25.37 18.29
C VAL A 115 22.07 25.75 18.16
N PHE A 116 21.15 24.90 18.65
CA PHE A 116 19.74 25.22 18.69
C PHE A 116 19.43 26.48 19.51
N GLN A 117 19.97 26.59 20.73
CA GLN A 117 19.77 27.79 21.57
C GLN A 117 20.30 29.06 20.89
N PHE A 118 21.44 28.98 20.21
CA PHE A 118 21.99 30.08 19.44
C PHE A 118 21.06 30.52 18.30
N CYS A 119 20.57 29.57 17.48
CA CYS A 119 19.61 29.86 16.42
C CYS A 119 18.32 30.49 16.96
N GLN A 120 17.79 29.97 18.07
CA GLN A 120 16.59 30.51 18.74
C GLN A 120 16.81 31.93 19.25
N GLN A 121 17.99 32.24 19.80
CA GLN A 121 18.33 33.61 20.20
C GLN A 121 18.38 34.55 19.00
N GLY A 122 19.06 34.17 17.92
CA GLY A 122 19.13 34.98 16.70
C GLY A 122 17.75 35.23 16.08
N LEU A 123 16.89 34.21 16.06
CA LEU A 123 15.50 34.35 15.61
C LEU A 123 14.68 35.26 16.53
N ARG A 124 14.87 35.21 17.85
CA ARG A 124 14.19 36.09 18.81
C ARG A 124 14.60 37.55 18.62
N GLU A 125 15.89 37.80 18.42
CA GLU A 125 16.39 39.14 18.11
C GLU A 125 15.83 39.66 16.79
N ALA A 126 15.77 38.81 15.75
CA ALA A 126 15.15 39.16 14.48
C ALA A 126 13.65 39.45 14.62
N ALA A 127 12.90 38.62 15.35
CA ALA A 127 11.48 38.82 15.62
C ALA A 127 11.21 40.17 16.33
N ASN A 128 12.04 40.53 17.31
CA ASN A 128 11.94 41.80 18.03
C ASN A 128 12.23 43.01 17.14
N ARG A 129 13.15 42.89 16.17
CA ARG A 129 13.46 43.96 15.20
C ARG A 129 12.39 44.12 14.13
N LEU A 130 11.78 43.01 13.71
CA LEU A 130 10.70 42.96 12.73
C LEU A 130 9.43 43.65 13.24
N GLY A 131 9.00 43.30 14.47
CA GLY A 131 7.70 43.75 14.98
C GLY A 131 6.57 43.40 14.01
N ASN A 132 5.75 44.40 13.67
CA ASN A 132 4.68 44.29 12.66
C ASN A 132 5.08 44.86 11.28
N GLY A 133 6.36 45.19 11.07
CA GLY A 133 6.86 45.80 9.83
C GLY A 133 7.36 44.76 8.80
N PRO A 134 7.60 45.17 7.55
CA PRO A 134 8.17 44.29 6.53
C PRO A 134 9.64 43.92 6.85
N VAL A 135 10.08 42.78 6.35
CA VAL A 135 11.47 42.30 6.49
C VAL A 135 12.41 43.27 5.79
N ARG A 136 13.40 43.81 6.51
CA ARG A 136 14.44 44.64 5.90
C ARG A 136 15.32 43.75 5.01
N PRO A 137 15.75 44.21 3.82
CA PRO A 137 16.57 43.42 2.91
C PRO A 137 17.90 42.97 3.53
N GLU A 138 18.45 43.77 4.44
CA GLU A 138 19.68 43.47 5.19
C GLU A 138 19.49 42.30 6.16
N ASP A 139 18.34 42.23 6.84
CA ASP A 139 18.02 41.18 7.83
C ASP A 139 17.47 39.90 7.17
N ARG A 140 16.90 40.01 5.95
CA ARG A 140 16.26 38.90 5.22
C ARG A 140 17.17 37.68 5.06
N ASN A 141 18.42 37.92 4.66
CA ASN A 141 19.37 36.84 4.38
C ASN A 141 19.78 36.08 5.66
N LEU A 142 20.03 36.82 6.74
CA LEU A 142 20.37 36.23 8.03
C LEU A 142 19.18 35.45 8.60
N LEU A 143 17.98 36.04 8.55
CA LEU A 143 16.75 35.40 9.00
C LEU A 143 16.47 34.10 8.23
N ARG A 144 16.61 34.10 6.90
CA ARG A 144 16.48 32.88 6.08
C ARG A 144 17.42 31.78 6.56
N ARG A 145 18.71 32.11 6.73
CA ARG A 145 19.73 31.14 7.14
C ARG A 145 19.47 30.59 8.54
N LEU A 146 19.05 31.44 9.49
CA LEU A 146 18.69 31.01 10.84
C LEU A 146 17.43 30.13 10.88
N LEU A 147 16.44 30.41 10.04
CA LEU A 147 15.25 29.57 9.88
C LEU A 147 15.61 28.21 9.28
N LEU A 148 16.42 28.17 8.21
CA LEU A 148 16.88 26.91 7.60
C LEU A 148 17.72 26.07 8.58
N LEU A 149 18.60 26.69 9.36
CA LEU A 149 19.33 26.00 10.42
C LEU A 149 18.37 25.44 11.48
N SER A 150 17.35 26.22 11.87
CA SER A 150 16.34 25.77 12.84
C SER A 150 15.51 24.61 12.29
N GLU A 151 15.15 24.63 11.01
CA GLU A 151 14.46 23.55 10.32
C GLU A 151 15.29 22.27 10.33
N GLN A 152 16.59 22.35 9.95
CA GLN A 152 17.52 21.21 9.99
C GLN A 152 17.65 20.64 11.40
N LEU A 153 17.74 21.50 12.42
CA LEU A 153 17.85 21.10 13.82
C LEU A 153 16.58 20.42 14.34
N LEU A 154 15.40 20.94 13.99
CA LEU A 154 14.12 20.36 14.38
C LEU A 154 13.85 19.05 13.63
N SER A 155 14.36 18.92 12.41
CA SER A 155 14.27 17.71 11.57
C SER A 155 15.34 16.68 11.93
N TRP A 156 16.13 16.92 12.97
CA TRP A 156 17.17 16.00 13.42
C TRP A 156 16.57 14.66 13.89
N ASN A 157 17.09 13.56 13.34
CA ASN A 157 16.61 12.23 13.71
C ASN A 157 17.24 11.74 15.02
N PHE A 158 16.50 11.91 16.12
CA PHE A 158 16.87 11.44 17.47
C PHE A 158 16.59 9.95 17.74
N GLN A 159 15.89 9.24 16.85
CA GLN A 159 15.34 7.90 17.11
C GLN A 159 16.40 6.79 17.28
N PHE A 160 17.67 7.08 17.01
CA PHE A 160 18.78 6.16 17.19
C PHE A 160 19.17 5.96 18.67
N SER A 161 18.26 5.63 19.59
CA SER A 161 18.63 5.39 21.00
C SER A 161 19.26 4.01 21.24
N MET A 162 19.13 3.07 20.29
CA MET A 162 19.68 1.72 20.37
C MET A 162 20.56 1.41 19.16
N LEU A 163 21.58 0.55 19.38
CA LEU A 163 22.31 -0.12 18.30
C LEU A 163 21.35 -1.07 17.59
N LEU A 164 20.52 -0.52 16.69
CA LEU A 164 19.64 -1.30 15.85
C LEU A 164 20.48 -2.02 14.78
N PRO A 165 20.08 -3.23 14.35
CA PRO A 165 20.64 -3.85 13.15
C PRO A 165 20.56 -2.87 11.97
N ARG A 166 21.65 -2.74 11.21
CA ARG A 166 21.79 -1.81 10.07
C ARG A 166 20.64 -1.87 9.05
N LYS A 167 19.97 -3.03 8.92
CA LYS A 167 18.75 -3.21 8.10
C LYS A 167 17.58 -2.33 8.54
N LEU A 168 17.40 -2.11 9.84
CA LEU A 168 16.31 -1.25 10.34
C LEU A 168 16.70 0.22 10.26
N VAL A 169 18.00 0.53 10.36
CA VAL A 169 18.54 1.89 10.28
C VAL A 169 18.22 2.56 8.94
N GLY A 170 18.40 1.87 7.81
CA GLY A 170 18.09 2.41 6.48
C GLY A 170 16.64 2.84 6.35
N LEU A 171 15.70 2.05 6.90
CA LEU A 171 14.27 2.39 6.93
C LEU A 171 13.97 3.64 7.76
N PHE A 172 14.72 3.90 8.84
CA PHE A 172 14.56 5.10 9.67
C PHE A 172 15.30 6.33 9.12
N GLU A 173 16.39 6.16 8.35
CA GLU A 173 17.08 7.27 7.66
C GLU A 173 16.41 7.67 6.34
N ALA A 174 15.71 6.74 5.67
CA ALA A 174 14.91 7.03 4.49
C ALA A 174 13.64 7.85 4.79
N GLN A 175 13.27 8.01 6.07
CA GLN A 175 12.18 8.88 6.47
C GLN A 175 12.55 10.34 6.18
N GLN A 176 11.92 10.92 5.16
CA GLN A 176 12.14 12.31 4.75
C GLN A 176 11.79 13.32 5.85
N THR A 177 10.91 12.96 6.81
CA THR A 177 10.51 13.80 7.96
C THR A 177 10.38 12.96 9.24
N PRO A 178 11.46 12.71 9.99
CA PRO A 178 11.42 11.91 11.21
C PRO A 178 10.67 12.65 12.32
N THR A 179 9.89 11.95 13.16
CA THR A 179 9.22 12.61 14.31
C THR A 179 10.24 13.11 15.33
N LEU A 180 10.08 14.35 15.81
CA LEU A 180 11.00 14.95 16.79
C LEU A 180 10.86 14.26 18.17
N ARG A 181 11.90 13.50 18.57
CA ARG A 181 11.94 12.69 19.81
C ARG A 181 13.22 12.90 20.62
N PRO A 182 13.47 14.10 21.15
CA PRO A 182 14.70 14.40 21.85
C PRO A 182 14.76 13.72 23.24
N GLY A 183 15.97 13.46 23.73
CA GLY A 183 16.21 12.86 25.05
C GLY A 183 15.89 13.81 26.23
N LEU A 184 15.99 13.31 27.47
CA LEU A 184 15.73 14.10 28.69
C LEU A 184 16.60 15.36 28.80
N ASP A 185 17.79 15.34 28.20
CA ASP A 185 18.73 16.48 28.18
C ASP A 185 18.19 17.68 27.40
N TRP A 186 17.11 17.52 26.63
CA TRP A 186 16.47 18.59 25.87
C TRP A 186 15.24 19.17 26.57
N LYS A 187 14.94 18.72 27.80
CA LYS A 187 13.81 19.24 28.58
C LYS A 187 13.91 20.76 28.74
N GLY A 188 12.82 21.45 28.42
CA GLY A 188 12.74 22.91 28.48
C GLY A 188 13.37 23.65 27.31
N ALA A 189 14.07 22.99 26.37
CA ALA A 189 14.72 23.65 25.26
C ALA A 189 13.71 24.25 24.25
N PHE A 190 12.54 23.61 24.10
CA PHE A 190 11.52 23.98 23.11
C PHE A 190 10.37 24.83 23.69
N ASP A 191 10.39 25.16 24.98
CA ASP A 191 9.23 25.71 25.71
C ASP A 191 8.69 27.05 25.18
N GLU A 192 9.55 27.85 24.54
CA GLU A 192 9.19 29.16 23.96
C GLU A 192 9.22 29.16 22.43
N THR A 193 9.70 28.07 21.82
CA THR A 193 9.90 27.97 20.38
C THR A 193 8.59 28.04 19.58
N PRO A 194 7.49 27.37 19.98
CA PRO A 194 6.21 27.51 19.29
C PRO A 194 5.74 28.96 19.20
N GLN A 195 5.83 29.73 20.29
CA GLN A 195 5.38 31.13 20.32
C GLN A 195 6.23 32.00 19.41
N LEU A 196 7.56 31.84 19.47
CA LEU A 196 8.49 32.58 18.63
C LEU A 196 8.23 32.31 17.13
N LEU A 197 8.08 31.04 16.75
CA LEU A 197 7.89 30.68 15.34
C LEU A 197 6.48 31.02 14.83
N LEU A 198 5.44 30.92 15.67
CA LEU A 198 4.09 31.38 15.29
C LEU A 198 4.07 32.90 15.10
N GLN A 199 4.77 33.66 15.95
CA GLN A 199 4.93 35.10 15.80
C GLN A 199 5.67 35.45 14.51
N LEU A 200 6.79 34.77 14.22
CA LEU A 200 7.54 34.97 12.98
C LEU A 200 6.72 34.59 11.75
N TYR A 201 6.09 33.42 11.73
CA TYR A 201 5.18 33.01 10.67
C TYR A 201 4.07 34.05 10.48
N GLY A 202 3.52 34.56 11.58
CA GLY A 202 2.63 35.72 11.68
C GLY A 202 3.14 36.95 10.90
N ALA A 203 4.32 37.43 11.26
CA ALA A 203 4.93 38.64 10.69
C ALA A 203 5.35 38.46 9.21
N LEU A 204 5.76 37.26 8.80
CA LEU A 204 6.32 36.95 7.47
C LEU A 204 5.27 36.80 6.36
N SER A 205 4.03 37.24 6.57
CA SER A 205 2.93 37.06 5.60
C SER A 205 3.18 37.58 4.18
N GLN A 206 4.10 38.54 4.00
CA GLN A 206 4.44 39.12 2.69
C GLN A 206 5.62 38.41 1.99
N ASP A 207 6.41 37.60 2.71
CA ASP A 207 7.56 36.87 2.16
C ASP A 207 7.23 35.36 2.18
N GLY A 208 6.63 34.88 1.10
CA GLY A 208 6.17 33.49 0.98
C GLY A 208 7.29 32.46 1.18
N GLU A 209 8.52 32.77 0.77
CA GLU A 209 9.67 31.88 0.96
C GLU A 209 10.03 31.72 2.44
N LEU A 210 10.13 32.84 3.18
CA LEU A 210 10.46 32.79 4.61
C LEU A 210 9.32 32.21 5.44
N ALA A 211 8.08 32.53 5.08
CA ALA A 211 6.90 31.96 5.72
C ALA A 211 6.84 30.43 5.55
N HIS A 212 7.23 29.92 4.37
CA HIS A 212 7.32 28.48 4.13
C HIS A 212 8.35 27.81 5.04
N VAL A 213 9.57 28.34 5.17
CA VAL A 213 10.59 27.76 6.06
C VAL A 213 10.16 27.81 7.54
N ALA A 214 9.54 28.93 7.97
CA ALA A 214 8.98 29.04 9.32
C ALA A 214 7.87 28.01 9.57
N LEU A 215 7.03 27.75 8.57
CA LEU A 215 6.01 26.70 8.62
C LEU A 215 6.65 25.31 8.75
N GLN A 216 7.70 24.99 7.98
CA GLN A 216 8.39 23.69 8.12
C GLN A 216 8.92 23.48 9.55
N CYS A 217 9.47 24.52 10.17
CA CYS A 217 9.86 24.47 11.58
C CYS A 217 8.67 24.18 12.51
N LEU A 218 7.54 24.86 12.32
CA LEU A 218 6.31 24.65 13.12
C LEU A 218 5.74 23.24 12.94
N LEU A 219 5.69 22.77 11.70
CA LEU A 219 5.24 21.44 11.34
C LEU A 219 6.10 20.37 12.02
N GLN A 220 7.41 20.57 12.07
CA GLN A 220 8.29 19.63 12.73
C GLN A 220 8.15 19.67 14.26
N LEU A 221 7.96 20.85 14.85
CA LEU A 221 7.64 21.00 16.28
C LEU A 221 6.27 20.40 16.67
N ALA A 222 5.32 20.34 15.75
CA ALA A 222 4.04 19.68 15.97
C ALA A 222 4.20 18.16 16.18
N THR A 223 5.32 17.56 15.74
CA THR A 223 5.61 16.12 15.91
C THR A 223 6.31 15.79 17.24
N LEU A 224 6.60 16.79 18.07
CA LEU A 224 7.40 16.67 19.29
C LEU A 224 6.80 15.66 20.27
N SER A 225 7.34 14.45 20.28
CA SER A 225 6.87 13.36 21.13
C SER A 225 7.79 13.23 22.34
N HIS A 226 7.32 13.71 23.49
CA HIS A 226 7.95 13.44 24.78
C HIS A 226 7.57 12.03 25.22
N SER A 227 8.49 11.29 25.85
CA SER A 227 8.21 9.96 26.40
C SER A 227 7.04 9.98 27.40
N GLY A 228 5.83 9.66 26.92
CA GLY A 228 4.68 9.19 27.70
C GLY A 228 3.89 10.19 28.57
N GLU A 229 4.41 11.35 28.96
CA GLU A 229 3.69 12.21 29.91
C GLU A 229 2.59 13.06 29.25
N ARG A 230 1.31 12.74 29.52
CA ARG A 230 0.12 13.52 29.10
C ARG A 230 0.23 15.00 29.48
N GLN A 231 0.86 15.31 30.61
CA GLN A 231 1.06 16.67 31.11
C GLN A 231 2.01 17.50 30.24
N GLN A 232 3.05 16.89 29.67
CA GLN A 232 3.99 17.57 28.79
C GLN A 232 3.34 17.89 27.44
N ARG A 233 2.56 16.95 26.88
CA ARG A 233 1.77 17.18 25.66
C ARG A 233 0.72 18.30 25.83
N ASN A 234 0.02 18.32 26.96
CA ASN A 234 -0.90 19.41 27.30
C ASN A 234 -0.15 20.75 27.37
N THR A 235 0.98 20.80 28.08
CA THR A 235 1.81 22.01 28.16
C THR A 235 2.25 22.49 26.79
N HIS A 236 2.71 21.60 25.92
CA HIS A 236 3.13 21.93 24.55
C HIS A 236 2.00 22.52 23.72
N LEU A 237 0.83 21.90 23.72
CA LEU A 237 -0.34 22.41 23.01
C LEU A 237 -0.79 23.78 23.56
N LYS A 238 -0.73 23.96 24.89
CA LYS A 238 -0.97 25.27 25.51
C LYS A 238 0.00 26.34 25.02
N ARG A 239 1.27 26.01 24.75
CA ARG A 239 2.23 26.97 24.17
C ARG A 239 1.84 27.40 22.76
N PHE A 240 1.36 26.49 21.92
CA PHE A 240 0.82 26.85 20.59
C PHE A 240 -0.38 27.81 20.70
N ILE A 241 -1.31 27.55 21.62
CA ILE A 241 -2.45 28.45 21.85
C ILE A 241 -1.99 29.82 22.35
N GLN A 242 -1.06 29.86 23.32
CA GLN A 242 -0.48 31.11 23.83
C GLN A 242 0.33 31.88 22.77
N GLY A 243 0.87 31.18 21.77
CA GLY A 243 1.61 31.74 20.66
C GLY A 243 0.74 32.34 19.54
N GLY A 244 -0.58 32.41 19.72
CA GLY A 244 -1.49 33.02 18.74
C GLY A 244 -2.03 32.06 17.67
N LEU A 245 -1.99 30.73 17.89
CA LEU A 245 -2.56 29.77 16.93
C LEU A 245 -4.02 30.08 16.58
N LEU A 246 -4.86 30.42 17.57
CA LEU A 246 -6.27 30.78 17.35
C LEU A 246 -6.44 32.06 16.53
N GLU A 247 -5.52 33.02 16.67
CA GLU A 247 -5.52 34.26 15.91
C GLU A 247 -5.14 33.99 14.45
N LEU A 248 -4.15 33.13 14.22
CA LEU A 248 -3.76 32.69 12.88
C LEU A 248 -4.88 31.90 12.18
N MET A 249 -5.61 31.05 12.91
CA MET A 249 -6.79 30.36 12.39
C MET A 249 -7.92 31.32 11.98
N ALA A 250 -7.97 32.53 12.56
CA ALA A 250 -8.98 33.54 12.26
C ALA A 250 -8.65 34.41 11.04
N VAL A 251 -7.41 34.40 10.55
CA VAL A 251 -6.97 35.19 9.40
C VAL A 251 -7.69 34.76 8.13
N ARG A 252 -8.12 35.72 7.31
CA ARG A 252 -8.80 35.49 6.02
C ARG A 252 -8.16 36.34 4.92
N PRO A 253 -7.81 35.77 3.74
CA PRO A 253 -7.83 34.33 3.40
C PRO A 253 -6.90 33.50 4.31
N PRO A 254 -7.12 32.18 4.43
CA PRO A 254 -6.28 31.33 5.27
C PRO A 254 -4.84 31.34 4.78
N ARG A 255 -3.89 31.35 5.72
CA ARG A 255 -2.46 31.34 5.38
C ARG A 255 -2.05 29.97 4.83
N ALA A 256 -1.15 29.97 3.84
CA ALA A 256 -0.64 28.76 3.24
C ALA A 256 -0.06 27.80 4.31
N GLY A 257 -0.56 26.56 4.33
CA GLY A 257 -0.10 25.49 5.21
C GLY A 257 -0.58 25.54 6.67
N ILE A 258 -1.45 26.49 7.06
CA ILE A 258 -2.04 26.47 8.41
C ILE A 258 -2.88 25.20 8.66
N THR A 259 -3.58 24.70 7.64
CA THR A 259 -4.35 23.45 7.73
C THR A 259 -3.46 22.25 7.95
N GLN A 260 -2.31 22.20 7.27
CA GLN A 260 -1.29 21.16 7.45
C GLN A 260 -0.74 21.16 8.89
N LEU A 261 -0.53 22.34 9.48
CA LEU A 261 -0.12 22.46 10.88
C LEU A 261 -1.19 21.93 11.83
N LEU A 262 -2.46 22.26 11.60
CA LEU A 262 -3.57 21.76 12.41
C LEU A 262 -3.72 20.24 12.31
N ALA A 263 -3.65 19.67 11.10
CA ALA A 263 -3.71 18.22 10.87
C ALA A 263 -2.60 17.50 11.66
N ARG A 264 -1.37 18.00 11.54
CA ARG A 264 -0.20 17.42 12.22
C ARG A 264 -0.31 17.55 13.74
N LEU A 265 -0.73 18.70 14.25
CA LEU A 265 -1.00 18.87 15.68
C LEU A 265 -2.08 17.91 16.17
N ALA A 266 -3.19 17.77 15.43
CA ALA A 266 -4.28 16.87 15.80
C ALA A 266 -3.82 15.41 15.87
N LEU A 267 -2.93 14.98 14.96
CA LEU A 267 -2.37 13.63 14.91
C LEU A 267 -1.46 13.30 16.10
N PHE A 268 -0.53 14.19 16.47
CA PHE A 268 0.45 13.94 17.54
C PHE A 268 0.01 14.42 18.94
N HIS A 269 -0.83 15.46 18.98
CA HIS A 269 -1.29 16.17 20.18
C HIS A 269 -2.80 16.44 20.09
N PRO A 270 -3.64 15.42 20.30
CA PRO A 270 -5.06 15.52 20.03
C PRO A 270 -5.72 16.66 20.83
N PRO A 271 -6.69 17.36 20.23
CA PRO A 271 -7.34 18.54 20.80
C PRO A 271 -8.04 18.28 22.14
N GLY A 272 -8.34 17.02 22.47
CA GLY A 272 -8.85 16.63 23.79
C GLY A 272 -7.88 16.93 24.95
N LEU A 273 -6.61 17.25 24.65
CA LEU A 273 -5.63 17.72 25.63
C LEU A 273 -5.72 19.23 25.93
N LEU A 274 -6.48 20.00 25.12
CA LEU A 274 -6.66 21.44 25.34
C LEU A 274 -7.38 21.71 26.67
N PRO A 275 -7.09 22.85 27.32
CA PRO A 275 -7.91 23.32 28.44
C PRO A 275 -9.37 23.55 28.01
N THR A 276 -10.32 23.22 28.89
CA THR A 276 -11.76 23.27 28.61
C THR A 276 -12.26 24.64 28.14
N HIS A 277 -11.70 25.74 28.66
CA HIS A 277 -12.05 27.10 28.24
C HIS A 277 -11.62 27.43 26.79
N VAL A 278 -10.71 26.65 26.20
CA VAL A 278 -10.22 26.82 24.83
C VAL A 278 -11.01 25.99 23.82
N HIS A 279 -11.76 24.98 24.27
CA HIS A 279 -12.49 24.05 23.39
C HIS A 279 -13.47 24.76 22.46
N VAL A 280 -14.30 25.66 22.98
CA VAL A 280 -15.30 26.39 22.18
C VAL A 280 -14.62 27.31 21.15
N PRO A 281 -13.68 28.21 21.53
CA PRO A 281 -12.94 29.01 20.56
C PRO A 281 -12.22 28.19 19.49
N TYR A 282 -11.62 27.05 19.87
CA TYR A 282 -10.94 26.18 18.91
C TYR A 282 -11.91 25.58 17.89
N LEU A 283 -13.05 25.06 18.35
CA LEU A 283 -14.10 24.51 17.50
C LEU A 283 -14.67 25.55 16.52
N GLU A 284 -14.97 26.75 17.02
CA GLU A 284 -15.48 27.85 16.18
C GLU A 284 -14.48 28.24 15.10
N ARG A 285 -13.20 28.40 15.45
CA ARG A 285 -12.15 28.74 14.48
C ARG A 285 -11.89 27.64 13.47
N LEU A 286 -11.89 26.37 13.90
CA LEU A 286 -11.74 25.23 13.02
C LEU A 286 -12.92 25.12 12.04
N CYS A 287 -14.15 25.31 12.53
CA CYS A 287 -15.36 25.36 11.72
C CYS A 287 -15.30 26.48 10.69
N ASP A 288 -15.00 27.71 11.11
CA ASP A 288 -14.95 28.85 10.20
C ASP A 288 -13.83 28.72 9.17
N LEU A 289 -12.73 28.02 9.51
CA LEU A 289 -11.64 27.74 8.56
C LEU A 289 -12.09 26.73 7.51
N ALA A 290 -12.69 25.61 7.93
CA ALA A 290 -13.25 24.60 7.03
C ALA A 290 -14.34 25.20 6.12
N CYS A 291 -15.24 26.03 6.67
CA CYS A 291 -16.25 26.74 5.88
C CYS A 291 -15.62 27.66 4.83
N CYS A 292 -14.58 28.41 5.20
CA CYS A 292 -13.90 29.32 4.29
C CYS A 292 -13.23 28.58 3.11
N ILE A 293 -12.62 27.42 3.38
CA ILE A 293 -11.98 26.59 2.34
C ILE A 293 -13.05 26.03 1.39
N LEU A 294 -14.15 25.49 1.94
CA LEU A 294 -15.26 24.94 1.15
C LEU A 294 -16.01 25.97 0.29
N GLN A 295 -15.97 27.25 0.67
CA GLN A 295 -16.62 28.34 -0.05
C GLN A 295 -15.67 29.07 -1.01
N SER A 296 -14.37 28.76 -0.98
CA SER A 296 -13.40 29.37 -1.90
C SER A 296 -13.68 28.90 -3.33
N PRO A 297 -13.69 29.81 -4.32
CA PRO A 297 -13.83 29.39 -5.71
C PRO A 297 -12.65 28.50 -6.11
N VAL A 298 -12.93 27.47 -6.92
CA VAL A 298 -11.90 26.66 -7.56
C VAL A 298 -11.19 27.54 -8.59
N GLY A 299 -9.92 27.85 -8.33
CA GLY A 299 -9.06 28.61 -9.24
C GLY A 299 -8.09 27.69 -9.98
N ASP A 300 -7.07 28.28 -10.61
CA ASP A 300 -6.05 27.55 -11.39
C ASP A 300 -5.27 26.49 -10.57
N ASP A 301 -5.24 26.61 -9.23
CA ASP A 301 -4.56 25.68 -8.30
C ASP A 301 -5.55 24.69 -7.61
N ALA A 302 -6.36 23.97 -8.39
CA ALA A 302 -7.39 23.06 -7.87
C ALA A 302 -6.82 21.94 -6.96
N GLU A 303 -5.65 21.40 -7.30
CA GLU A 303 -4.98 20.34 -6.51
C GLU A 303 -4.59 20.83 -5.12
N GLN A 304 -3.97 22.01 -5.03
CA GLN A 304 -3.56 22.59 -3.75
C GLN A 304 -4.77 22.89 -2.85
N GLN A 305 -5.91 23.26 -3.43
CA GLN A 305 -7.15 23.43 -2.69
C GLN A 305 -7.69 22.10 -2.14
N GLN A 306 -7.59 21.02 -2.92
CA GLN A 306 -7.96 19.67 -2.46
C GLN A 306 -7.06 19.22 -1.30
N GLU A 307 -5.74 19.35 -1.42
CA GLU A 307 -4.81 19.03 -0.31
C GLU A 307 -5.11 19.86 0.94
N THR A 308 -5.46 21.14 0.75
CA THR A 308 -5.83 22.02 1.87
C THR A 308 -7.11 21.54 2.56
N LEU A 309 -8.08 21.04 1.80
CA LEU A 309 -9.32 20.44 2.30
C LEU A 309 -9.05 19.11 3.04
N ASP A 310 -8.16 18.27 2.52
CA ASP A 310 -7.76 17.01 3.17
C ASP A 310 -7.17 17.28 4.55
N HIS A 311 -6.18 18.18 4.62
CA HIS A 311 -5.56 18.54 5.90
C HIS A 311 -6.56 19.08 6.93
N ILE A 312 -7.51 19.92 6.52
CA ILE A 312 -8.50 20.44 7.48
C ILE A 312 -9.46 19.35 7.94
N LEU A 313 -9.86 18.42 7.06
CA LEU A 313 -10.71 17.27 7.41
C LEU A 313 -9.98 16.29 8.33
N ASP A 314 -8.70 16.02 8.10
CA ASP A 314 -7.87 15.21 9.00
C ASP A 314 -7.83 15.80 10.42
N ALA A 315 -7.78 17.12 10.54
CA ALA A 315 -7.81 17.80 11.82
C ALA A 315 -9.13 17.56 12.59
N TRP A 316 -10.23 17.19 11.92
CA TRP A 316 -11.51 16.83 12.56
C TRP A 316 -11.52 15.42 13.16
N VAL A 317 -10.77 14.47 12.61
CA VAL A 317 -10.85 13.05 12.97
C VAL A 317 -10.69 12.82 14.49
N PRO A 318 -9.69 13.39 15.18
CA PRO A 318 -9.53 13.19 16.62
C PRO A 318 -10.67 13.81 17.46
N LEU A 319 -11.33 14.88 16.98
CA LEU A 319 -12.49 15.46 17.67
C LEU A 319 -13.70 14.55 17.60
N LEU A 320 -13.89 13.90 16.45
CA LEU A 320 -15.01 13.00 16.20
C LEU A 320 -14.82 11.62 16.85
N GLN A 321 -13.58 11.21 17.12
CA GLN A 321 -13.29 9.96 17.84
C GLN A 321 -13.51 10.08 19.36
N GLU A 322 -13.31 11.26 19.94
CA GLU A 322 -13.49 11.52 21.38
C GLU A 322 -14.52 12.65 21.64
N PRO A 323 -15.78 12.53 21.15
CA PRO A 323 -16.78 13.59 21.26
C PRO A 323 -17.11 13.95 22.72
N GLN A 324 -17.00 12.99 23.65
CA GLN A 324 -17.27 13.20 25.07
C GLN A 324 -16.35 14.23 25.75
N VAL A 325 -15.21 14.57 25.15
CA VAL A 325 -14.27 15.55 25.73
C VAL A 325 -14.71 17.00 25.47
N PHE A 326 -15.50 17.22 24.42
CA PHE A 326 -15.88 18.55 23.95
C PHE A 326 -17.31 18.91 24.36
N PRO A 327 -17.65 20.21 24.43
CA PRO A 327 -19.02 20.66 24.61
C PRO A 327 -19.93 20.16 23.48
N ALA A 328 -20.98 19.40 23.84
CA ALA A 328 -21.83 18.70 22.88
C ALA A 328 -22.53 19.64 21.88
N GLU A 329 -23.12 20.75 22.34
CA GLU A 329 -23.88 21.65 21.47
C GLU A 329 -22.98 22.42 20.47
N PRO A 330 -21.86 23.06 20.88
CA PRO A 330 -20.92 23.67 19.94
C PRO A 330 -20.34 22.68 18.92
N LEU A 331 -19.96 21.47 19.34
CA LEU A 331 -19.44 20.44 18.43
C LEU A 331 -20.50 20.03 17.41
N LYS A 332 -21.75 19.86 17.83
CA LYS A 332 -22.88 19.52 16.96
C LYS A 332 -23.13 20.62 15.91
N VAL A 333 -23.20 21.88 16.33
CA VAL A 333 -23.42 23.02 15.41
C VAL A 333 -22.29 23.15 14.39
N ALA A 334 -21.04 23.00 14.84
CA ALA A 334 -19.87 23.09 13.99
C ALA A 334 -19.83 21.94 12.95
N THR A 335 -20.05 20.71 13.40
CA THR A 335 -20.13 19.51 12.56
C THR A 335 -21.23 19.63 11.50
N MET A 336 -22.41 20.12 11.92
CA MET A 336 -23.55 20.35 11.04
C MET A 336 -23.22 21.33 9.90
N ARG A 337 -22.59 22.48 10.23
CA ARG A 337 -22.17 23.48 9.23
C ARG A 337 -21.19 22.92 8.20
N VAL A 338 -20.16 22.19 8.66
CA VAL A 338 -19.13 21.63 7.76
C VAL A 338 -19.74 20.56 6.85
N PHE A 339 -20.57 19.67 7.40
CA PHE A 339 -21.26 18.64 6.62
C PHE A 339 -22.17 19.25 5.55
N GLU A 340 -22.99 20.24 5.91
CA GLU A 340 -23.91 20.89 4.98
C GLU A 340 -23.16 21.64 3.87
N LEU A 341 -22.08 22.35 4.20
CA LEU A 341 -21.28 23.05 3.19
C LEU A 341 -20.53 22.08 2.26
N TYR A 342 -20.03 20.95 2.77
CA TYR A 342 -19.42 19.93 1.92
C TYR A 342 -20.44 19.32 0.95
N LEU A 343 -21.66 19.04 1.42
CA LEU A 343 -22.73 18.57 0.53
C LEU A 343 -23.06 19.63 -0.53
N ARG A 344 -23.22 20.90 -0.13
CA ARG A 344 -23.54 21.99 -1.06
C ARG A 344 -22.42 22.24 -2.08
N SER A 345 -21.14 22.10 -1.71
CA SER A 345 -20.04 22.30 -2.67
C SER A 345 -20.01 21.22 -3.76
N ARG A 346 -20.66 20.08 -3.53
CA ARG A 346 -20.76 18.97 -4.49
C ARG A 346 -22.09 18.95 -5.26
N LEU A 347 -23.03 19.84 -4.97
CA LEU A 347 -24.33 19.93 -5.67
C LEU A 347 -24.37 21.10 -6.65
N ALA A 348 -25.09 20.94 -7.75
CA ALA A 348 -25.37 22.01 -8.70
C ALA A 348 -26.34 23.07 -8.13
N ALA A 349 -26.33 24.26 -8.75
CA ALA A 349 -27.34 25.28 -8.50
C ALA A 349 -28.75 24.72 -8.81
N PRO A 350 -29.81 25.06 -8.04
CA PRO A 350 -29.89 26.14 -7.05
C PRO A 350 -29.52 25.75 -5.60
N ASP A 351 -29.40 24.46 -5.29
CA ASP A 351 -29.21 24.00 -3.90
C ASP A 351 -27.75 23.97 -3.46
N GLY A 352 -26.81 23.96 -4.42
CA GLY A 352 -25.37 23.92 -4.17
C GLY A 352 -24.57 24.99 -4.94
N THR A 353 -23.25 24.86 -4.83
CA THR A 353 -22.26 25.82 -5.36
C THR A 353 -21.23 25.14 -6.27
N ARG A 354 -21.47 23.91 -6.73
CA ARG A 354 -20.59 23.22 -7.68
C ARG A 354 -20.53 24.05 -8.99
N PRO A 355 -19.33 24.33 -9.53
CA PRO A 355 -19.21 25.00 -10.83
C PRO A 355 -19.86 24.16 -11.93
N PRO A 356 -20.40 24.79 -12.99
CA PRO A 356 -21.02 24.07 -14.10
C PRO A 356 -19.98 23.25 -14.85
N ILE A 357 -20.34 22.03 -15.25
CA ILE A 357 -19.51 21.11 -16.00
C ILE A 357 -19.24 21.70 -17.39
N SER A 358 -17.96 21.78 -17.78
CA SER A 358 -17.55 22.17 -19.14
C SER A 358 -17.61 20.97 -20.08
N ASP A 359 -18.12 21.15 -21.30
CA ASP A 359 -18.16 20.09 -22.31
C ASP A 359 -16.80 19.82 -22.99
N GLU A 360 -15.75 20.61 -22.68
CA GLU A 360 -14.42 20.51 -23.31
C GLU A 360 -13.42 19.60 -22.58
N GLU A 361 -13.74 19.15 -21.36
CA GLU A 361 -12.88 18.23 -20.58
C GLU A 361 -13.27 16.77 -20.89
N GLU A 362 -12.55 16.14 -21.82
CA GLU A 362 -12.60 14.68 -21.97
C GLU A 362 -11.90 14.05 -20.76
N VAL A 363 -12.63 13.22 -20.00
CA VAL A 363 -12.06 12.41 -18.91
C VAL A 363 -11.02 11.48 -19.51
N ALA A 364 -9.77 11.62 -19.10
CA ALA A 364 -8.70 10.74 -19.57
C ALA A 364 -8.89 9.35 -18.96
N GLU A 365 -8.56 8.28 -19.68
CA GLU A 365 -8.57 6.92 -19.12
C GLU A 365 -7.60 6.75 -17.92
N GLU A 366 -6.70 7.71 -17.72
CA GLU A 366 -5.73 7.79 -16.62
C GLU A 366 -6.27 8.53 -15.38
N ASP A 367 -7.44 9.18 -15.46
CA ASP A 367 -8.03 9.90 -14.33
C ASP A 367 -8.46 8.93 -13.23
N GLU A 368 -8.00 9.17 -12.00
CA GLU A 368 -8.42 8.39 -10.85
C GLU A 368 -9.91 8.61 -10.56
N ASP A 369 -10.63 7.50 -10.44
CA ASP A 369 -12.02 7.45 -9.99
C ASP A 369 -12.24 8.26 -8.69
N ASP A 370 -13.30 9.08 -8.65
CA ASP A 370 -13.70 9.88 -7.50
C ASP A 370 -13.81 9.04 -6.20
N ARG A 371 -14.21 7.77 -6.34
CA ARG A 371 -14.33 6.80 -5.24
C ARG A 371 -12.97 6.49 -4.59
N VAL A 372 -11.88 6.64 -5.33
CA VAL A 372 -10.49 6.45 -4.89
C VAL A 372 -9.90 7.79 -4.47
N ARG A 373 -9.98 8.80 -5.33
CA ARG A 373 -9.40 10.14 -5.11
C ARG A 373 -9.93 10.81 -3.84
N TYR A 374 -11.25 10.75 -3.60
CA TYR A 374 -11.90 11.42 -2.46
C TYR A 374 -12.25 10.47 -1.31
N ARG A 375 -11.74 9.22 -1.33
CA ARG A 375 -12.08 8.18 -0.35
C ARG A 375 -11.90 8.64 1.10
N ASP A 376 -10.79 9.32 1.38
CA ASP A 376 -10.42 9.71 2.72
C ASP A 376 -11.25 10.92 3.19
N GLN A 377 -11.50 11.90 2.31
CA GLN A 377 -12.45 13.00 2.57
C GLN A 377 -13.85 12.46 2.89
N LEU A 378 -14.37 11.57 2.04
CA LEU A 378 -15.71 10.99 2.21
C LEU A 378 -15.80 10.17 3.50
N SER A 379 -14.71 9.52 3.92
CA SER A 379 -14.63 8.84 5.23
C SER A 379 -14.83 9.83 6.38
N VAL A 380 -14.16 10.98 6.36
CA VAL A 380 -14.32 12.02 7.38
C VAL A 380 -15.71 12.66 7.31
N VAL A 381 -16.21 12.98 6.12
CA VAL A 381 -17.56 13.52 5.92
C VAL A 381 -18.64 12.54 6.40
N GLY A 382 -18.44 11.24 6.19
CA GLY A 382 -19.27 10.19 6.77
C GLY A 382 -19.27 10.22 8.30
N MET A 383 -18.11 10.42 8.94
CA MET A 383 -18.02 10.59 10.40
C MET A 383 -18.73 11.87 10.87
N LEU A 384 -18.53 13.00 10.21
CA LEU A 384 -19.24 14.26 10.50
C LEU A 384 -20.76 14.02 10.43
N GLY A 385 -21.24 13.40 9.36
CA GLY A 385 -22.66 13.07 9.19
C GLY A 385 -23.23 12.18 10.30
N ARG A 386 -22.46 11.20 10.78
CA ARG A 386 -22.87 10.31 11.90
C ARG A 386 -22.96 11.01 13.26
N HIS A 387 -22.18 12.06 13.47
CA HIS A 387 -22.29 12.88 14.68
C HIS A 387 -23.56 13.73 14.70
N VAL A 388 -24.13 14.03 13.54
CA VAL A 388 -25.34 14.87 13.39
C VAL A 388 -26.47 14.15 12.66
N LEU A 389 -26.66 12.85 12.90
CA LEU A 389 -27.73 12.02 12.30
C LEU A 389 -29.14 12.64 12.30
N PRO A 390 -29.60 13.33 13.38
CA PRO A 390 -30.91 14.00 13.36
C PRO A 390 -31.06 15.08 12.28
N HIS A 391 -29.95 15.62 11.75
CA HIS A 391 -29.93 16.62 10.69
C HIS A 391 -29.47 16.02 9.35
N SER A 392 -28.39 15.24 9.33
CA SER A 392 -27.79 14.71 8.11
C SER A 392 -28.70 13.71 7.39
N LEU A 393 -29.38 12.81 8.12
CA LEU A 393 -30.28 11.82 7.50
C LEU A 393 -31.48 12.48 6.81
N PRO A 394 -32.29 13.36 7.46
CA PRO A 394 -33.39 14.03 6.76
C PRO A 394 -32.93 14.88 5.57
N LEU A 395 -31.77 15.54 5.68
CA LEU A 395 -31.20 16.33 4.60
C LEU A 395 -30.87 15.45 3.38
N LEU A 396 -30.12 14.35 3.57
CA LEU A 396 -29.79 13.44 2.48
C LEU A 396 -31.02 12.75 1.90
N CYS A 397 -31.99 12.33 2.74
CA CYS A 397 -33.26 11.78 2.25
C CYS A 397 -33.98 12.76 1.33
N ARG A 398 -34.12 14.02 1.76
CA ARG A 398 -34.81 15.05 0.99
C ARG A 398 -34.13 15.31 -0.35
N VAL A 399 -32.80 15.47 -0.36
CA VAL A 399 -32.07 15.75 -1.61
C VAL A 399 -32.09 14.52 -2.52
N MET A 400 -31.89 13.32 -2.00
CA MET A 400 -31.95 12.08 -2.78
C MET A 400 -33.34 11.86 -3.41
N GLU A 401 -34.41 12.01 -2.63
CA GLU A 401 -35.79 11.86 -3.10
C GLU A 401 -36.12 12.90 -4.18
N ASP A 402 -35.79 14.18 -3.96
CA ASP A 402 -36.02 15.26 -4.94
C ASP A 402 -35.24 15.03 -6.24
N ARG A 403 -33.94 14.69 -6.18
CA ARG A 403 -33.13 14.45 -7.39
C ARG A 403 -33.59 13.20 -8.14
N THR A 404 -33.97 12.14 -7.42
CA THR A 404 -34.52 10.92 -8.03
C THR A 404 -35.86 11.21 -8.73
N GLN A 405 -36.73 12.03 -8.11
CA GLN A 405 -38.00 12.44 -8.71
C GLN A 405 -37.77 13.28 -9.97
N ARG A 406 -36.87 14.27 -9.94
CA ARG A 406 -36.52 15.06 -11.14
C ARG A 406 -36.00 14.18 -12.26
N LEU A 407 -35.14 13.20 -11.96
CA LEU A 407 -34.66 12.26 -12.97
C LEU A 407 -35.82 11.46 -13.57
N GLN A 408 -36.74 10.97 -12.74
CA GLN A 408 -37.92 10.24 -13.20
C GLN A 408 -38.83 11.10 -14.09
N GLU A 409 -39.07 12.37 -13.73
CA GLU A 409 -39.86 13.33 -14.52
C GLU A 409 -39.22 13.59 -15.90
N LEU A 410 -37.90 13.76 -15.94
CA LEU A 410 -37.15 13.96 -17.19
C LEU A 410 -37.22 12.72 -18.10
N LEU A 411 -37.11 11.52 -17.52
CA LEU A 411 -37.21 10.26 -18.26
C LEU A 411 -38.64 9.99 -18.77
N GLN A 412 -39.67 10.38 -18.01
CA GLN A 412 -41.08 10.25 -18.41
C GLN A 412 -41.47 11.20 -19.53
N GLY A 413 -40.78 12.33 -19.69
CA GLY A 413 -40.96 13.29 -20.79
C GLY A 413 -40.64 12.72 -22.20
N GLN A 414 -40.20 11.46 -22.30
CA GLN A 414 -39.82 10.75 -23.52
C GLN A 414 -38.89 11.55 -24.45
N PRO A 415 -37.64 11.82 -24.04
CA PRO A 415 -36.62 12.26 -24.98
C PRO A 415 -36.49 11.24 -26.11
N GLN A 416 -36.44 11.68 -27.37
CA GLN A 416 -36.26 10.78 -28.51
C GLN A 416 -34.96 9.99 -28.34
N ALA A 417 -34.97 8.69 -28.64
CA ALA A 417 -33.76 7.86 -28.56
C ALA A 417 -32.63 8.51 -29.39
N GLY A 418 -31.51 8.82 -28.73
CA GLY A 418 -30.37 9.51 -29.34
C GLY A 418 -30.29 11.03 -29.18
N THR A 419 -31.22 11.69 -28.46
CA THR A 419 -31.00 13.11 -28.09
C THR A 419 -29.85 13.26 -27.10
N PRO A 420 -28.89 14.17 -27.32
CA PRO A 420 -27.81 14.41 -26.38
C PRO A 420 -28.36 14.95 -25.05
N MET A 421 -27.74 14.54 -23.95
CA MET A 421 -28.08 15.02 -22.62
C MET A 421 -27.85 16.53 -22.54
N THR A 422 -28.81 17.29 -22.01
CA THR A 422 -28.58 18.71 -21.75
C THR A 422 -27.64 18.89 -20.55
N ALA A 423 -26.96 20.03 -20.45
CA ALA A 423 -26.11 20.34 -19.29
C ALA A 423 -26.83 20.12 -17.96
N ALA A 424 -28.08 20.55 -17.83
CA ALA A 424 -28.88 20.34 -16.62
C ALA A 424 -29.14 18.84 -16.28
N HIS A 425 -29.22 17.97 -17.30
CA HIS A 425 -29.32 16.52 -17.06
C HIS A 425 -27.98 15.95 -16.56
N LYS A 426 -26.85 16.40 -17.14
CA LYS A 426 -25.51 16.00 -16.68
C LYS A 426 -25.27 16.42 -15.23
N GLU A 427 -25.59 17.67 -14.89
CA GLU A 427 -25.52 18.20 -13.52
C GLU A 427 -26.37 17.39 -12.52
N LEU A 428 -27.56 16.95 -12.94
CA LEU A 428 -28.44 16.12 -12.11
C LEU A 428 -27.84 14.73 -11.84
N LEU A 429 -27.22 14.11 -12.85
CA LEU A 429 -26.56 12.82 -12.68
C LEU A 429 -25.33 12.93 -11.76
N GLU A 430 -24.58 14.03 -11.90
CA GLU A 430 -23.43 14.32 -11.05
C GLU A 430 -23.87 14.59 -9.59
N ASP A 431 -24.98 15.31 -9.37
CA ASP A 431 -25.60 15.43 -8.05
C ASP A 431 -25.89 14.05 -7.44
N LEU A 432 -26.54 13.17 -8.21
CA LEU A 432 -26.88 11.82 -7.75
C LEU A 432 -25.64 10.99 -7.41
N HIS A 433 -24.57 11.09 -8.21
CA HIS A 433 -23.28 10.45 -7.95
C HIS A 433 -22.75 10.84 -6.56
N TRP A 434 -22.59 12.14 -6.29
CA TRP A 434 -22.06 12.64 -5.02
C TRP A 434 -22.95 12.33 -3.81
N ILE A 435 -24.28 12.44 -3.96
CA ILE A 435 -25.21 12.11 -2.86
C ILE A 435 -25.10 10.62 -2.49
N VAL A 436 -24.98 9.72 -3.47
CA VAL A 436 -24.81 8.28 -3.22
C VAL A 436 -23.47 8.00 -2.52
N LEU A 437 -22.38 8.64 -2.93
CA LEU A 437 -21.07 8.50 -2.27
C LEU A 437 -21.11 8.93 -0.80
N ILE A 438 -21.63 10.13 -0.53
CA ILE A 438 -21.77 10.66 0.84
C ILE A 438 -22.68 9.74 1.67
N THR A 439 -23.78 9.26 1.09
CA THR A 439 -24.72 8.33 1.75
C THR A 439 -24.04 7.01 2.09
N GLY A 440 -23.25 6.43 1.18
CA GLY A 440 -22.50 5.21 1.40
C GLY A 440 -21.52 5.33 2.57
N HIS A 441 -20.74 6.43 2.61
CA HIS A 441 -19.81 6.69 3.70
C HIS A 441 -20.50 7.08 5.02
N LEU A 442 -21.68 7.71 5.00
CA LEU A 442 -22.45 7.96 6.22
C LEU A 442 -22.96 6.64 6.83
N LEU A 443 -23.51 5.74 6.01
CA LEU A 443 -24.12 4.49 6.46
C LEU A 443 -23.09 3.39 6.78
N THR A 444 -21.87 3.44 6.25
CA THR A 444 -20.87 2.36 6.38
C THR A 444 -19.44 2.88 6.61
N THR A 445 -18.62 2.13 7.35
CA THR A 445 -17.19 2.42 7.53
C THR A 445 -16.31 1.80 6.46
N VAL A 446 -15.15 2.40 6.19
CA VAL A 446 -14.08 1.76 5.40
C VAL A 446 -13.40 0.73 6.30
N CYS A 447 -13.41 -0.54 5.90
CA CYS A 447 -12.87 -1.66 6.68
C CYS A 447 -12.14 -2.64 5.74
N ASP A 448 -10.88 -2.37 5.43
CA ASP A 448 -10.09 -3.28 4.59
C ASP A 448 -9.58 -4.46 5.44
N GLY A 449 -9.94 -5.69 5.03
CA GLY A 449 -9.51 -6.91 5.69
C GLY A 449 -10.28 -7.29 6.97
N GLU A 450 -11.23 -6.48 7.41
CA GLU A 450 -12.09 -6.74 8.57
C GLU A 450 -13.55 -7.00 8.18
N THR A 451 -14.35 -7.57 9.09
CA THR A 451 -15.80 -7.71 8.87
C THR A 451 -16.47 -6.34 9.04
N PRO A 452 -17.14 -5.79 8.00
CA PRO A 452 -17.80 -4.51 8.10
C PRO A 452 -19.01 -4.61 9.04
N LEU A 453 -19.14 -3.65 9.94
CA LEU A 453 -20.24 -3.56 10.90
C LEU A 453 -20.98 -2.24 10.72
N ILE A 454 -22.27 -2.23 11.05
CA ILE A 454 -23.07 -1.00 11.07
C ILE A 454 -22.44 -0.04 12.09
N PRO A 455 -22.19 1.23 11.72
CA PRO A 455 -21.65 2.22 12.65
C PRO A 455 -22.48 2.31 13.94
N ARG A 456 -21.82 2.51 15.07
CA ARG A 456 -22.47 2.50 16.40
C ARG A 456 -23.52 3.60 16.48
N GLU A 457 -23.20 4.77 15.95
CA GLU A 457 -24.03 5.97 15.94
C GLU A 457 -25.33 5.69 15.18
N VAL A 458 -25.24 5.04 14.01
CA VAL A 458 -26.40 4.69 13.18
C VAL A 458 -27.31 3.68 13.88
N THR A 459 -26.71 2.66 14.50
CA THR A 459 -27.47 1.64 15.24
C THR A 459 -28.20 2.24 16.44
N GLN A 460 -27.51 3.08 17.22
CA GLN A 460 -28.10 3.77 18.37
C GLN A 460 -29.19 4.76 17.95
N PHE A 461 -28.99 5.48 16.85
CA PHE A 461 -29.99 6.41 16.34
C PHE A 461 -31.28 5.69 15.89
N SER A 462 -31.15 4.57 15.16
CA SER A 462 -32.31 3.74 14.78
C SER A 462 -33.03 3.14 16.00
N LEU A 463 -32.29 2.72 17.04
CA LEU A 463 -32.90 2.26 18.30
C LEU A 463 -33.73 3.35 18.99
N ASN A 464 -33.24 4.59 18.98
CA ASN A 464 -33.84 5.72 19.69
C ASN A 464 -34.89 6.49 18.84
N SER A 465 -35.09 6.12 17.57
CA SER A 465 -35.95 6.84 16.63
C SER A 465 -37.45 6.66 16.93
N GLY A 466 -37.83 5.64 17.72
CA GLY A 466 -39.22 5.29 17.98
C GLY A 466 -40.00 4.92 16.72
N ALA A 467 -39.30 4.38 15.70
CA ALA A 467 -39.89 4.01 14.43
C ALA A 467 -40.85 2.82 14.55
N ASP A 468 -41.96 2.89 13.83
CA ASP A 468 -42.87 1.76 13.67
C ASP A 468 -42.28 0.78 12.65
N THR A 469 -42.02 -0.44 13.13
CA THR A 469 -41.50 -1.53 12.29
C THR A 469 -42.48 -1.88 11.17
N ALA A 470 -43.79 -1.83 11.40
CA ALA A 470 -44.79 -2.17 10.38
C ALA A 470 -44.82 -1.12 9.26
N ALA A 471 -44.80 0.17 9.60
CA ALA A 471 -44.70 1.26 8.63
C ALA A 471 -43.39 1.17 7.81
N THR A 472 -42.28 0.84 8.48
CA THR A 472 -40.97 0.71 7.83
C THR A 472 -40.93 -0.46 6.84
N LEU A 473 -41.49 -1.61 7.20
CA LEU A 473 -41.60 -2.76 6.30
C LEU A 473 -42.59 -2.49 5.17
N SER A 474 -43.68 -1.76 5.43
CA SER A 474 -44.60 -1.32 4.38
C SER A 474 -43.89 -0.45 3.34
N LEU A 475 -43.01 0.48 3.76
CA LEU A 475 -42.22 1.28 2.83
C LEU A 475 -41.33 0.38 1.97
N LEU A 476 -40.61 -0.55 2.60
CA LEU A 476 -39.70 -1.47 1.92
C LEU A 476 -40.43 -2.37 0.90
N SER A 477 -41.65 -2.82 1.23
CA SER A 477 -42.48 -3.64 0.33
C SER A 477 -42.99 -2.88 -0.91
N ARG A 478 -43.03 -1.54 -0.86
CA ARG A 478 -43.49 -0.67 -1.96
C ARG A 478 -42.35 -0.16 -2.84
N LEU A 479 -41.15 -0.71 -2.69
CA LEU A 479 -39.99 -0.37 -3.52
C LEU A 479 -40.36 -0.45 -5.01
N GLY A 480 -40.13 0.65 -5.75
CA GLY A 480 -40.48 0.77 -7.17
C GLY A 480 -41.82 1.44 -7.47
N GLN A 481 -42.62 1.82 -6.46
CA GLN A 481 -43.82 2.63 -6.66
C GLN A 481 -43.49 4.13 -6.53
N ALA A 482 -44.02 4.95 -7.46
CA ALA A 482 -43.75 6.39 -7.48
C ALA A 482 -44.20 7.13 -6.20
N ASP A 483 -45.28 6.65 -5.54
CA ASP A 483 -45.84 7.24 -4.31
C ASP A 483 -45.43 6.50 -3.03
N ALA A 484 -44.36 5.69 -3.05
CA ALA A 484 -44.02 4.78 -1.94
C ALA A 484 -43.88 5.50 -0.58
N VAL A 485 -43.32 6.71 -0.56
CA VAL A 485 -43.08 7.49 0.67
C VAL A 485 -44.34 8.22 1.14
N SER A 486 -45.07 8.87 0.22
CA SER A 486 -46.27 9.67 0.51
C SER A 486 -47.46 8.84 0.99
N SER A 487 -47.46 7.54 0.67
CA SER A 487 -48.56 6.61 0.91
C SER A 487 -48.44 5.78 2.19
N VAL A 488 -47.34 5.92 2.95
CA VAL A 488 -47.13 5.20 4.21
C VAL A 488 -47.57 6.09 5.38
N GLN A 489 -48.52 5.58 6.17
CA GLN A 489 -48.96 6.22 7.42
C GLN A 489 -48.13 5.64 8.58
N GLY A 490 -47.30 6.47 9.22
CA GLY A 490 -46.52 6.06 10.40
C GLY A 490 -45.13 6.69 10.47
N ASN A 491 -44.45 6.53 11.60
CA ASN A 491 -43.07 6.97 11.79
C ASN A 491 -42.12 5.92 11.21
N VAL A 492 -41.62 6.15 9.99
CA VAL A 492 -40.66 5.25 9.34
C VAL A 492 -39.26 5.46 9.90
N ASP A 493 -38.49 4.37 10.05
CA ASP A 493 -37.10 4.49 10.46
C ASP A 493 -36.30 5.33 9.45
N PRO A 494 -35.66 6.43 9.88
CA PRO A 494 -34.98 7.36 8.99
C PRO A 494 -33.75 6.75 8.29
N VAL A 495 -33.10 5.75 8.90
CA VAL A 495 -31.97 5.04 8.28
C VAL A 495 -32.49 4.14 7.15
N VAL A 496 -33.56 3.39 7.40
CA VAL A 496 -34.19 2.55 6.37
C VAL A 496 -34.77 3.40 5.24
N ARG A 497 -35.37 4.55 5.55
CA ARG A 497 -35.87 5.48 4.53
C ARG A 497 -34.77 5.96 3.58
N LEU A 498 -33.59 6.34 4.11
CA LEU A 498 -32.46 6.75 3.28
C LEU A 498 -31.99 5.61 2.37
N ILE A 499 -31.90 4.39 2.92
CA ILE A 499 -31.55 3.19 2.13
C ILE A 499 -32.57 2.99 1.00
N VAL A 500 -33.86 3.04 1.32
CA VAL A 500 -34.95 2.90 0.33
C VAL A 500 -34.86 3.99 -0.75
N ALA A 501 -34.48 5.22 -0.42
CA ALA A 501 -34.29 6.29 -1.41
C ALA A 501 -33.20 5.94 -2.43
N VAL A 502 -32.07 5.36 -2.00
CA VAL A 502 -31.01 4.89 -2.92
C VAL A 502 -31.48 3.68 -3.74
N LEU A 503 -32.21 2.74 -3.11
CA LEU A 503 -32.79 1.59 -3.82
C LEU A 503 -33.85 2.03 -4.85
N GLN A 504 -34.57 3.12 -4.60
CA GLN A 504 -35.52 3.71 -5.54
C GLN A 504 -34.80 4.30 -6.76
N LEU A 505 -33.65 4.94 -6.58
CA LEU A 505 -32.81 5.40 -7.69
C LEU A 505 -32.33 4.22 -8.55
N CYS A 506 -31.86 3.13 -7.93
CA CYS A 506 -31.54 1.89 -8.62
C CYS A 506 -32.74 1.31 -9.41
N HIS A 507 -33.95 1.44 -8.88
CA HIS A 507 -35.18 1.04 -9.58
C HIS A 507 -35.45 1.94 -10.80
N VAL A 508 -35.35 3.26 -10.65
CA VAL A 508 -35.53 4.24 -11.75
C VAL A 508 -34.53 3.96 -12.87
N GLU A 509 -33.26 3.74 -12.54
CA GLU A 509 -32.22 3.37 -13.51
C GLU A 509 -32.58 2.07 -14.24
N ARG A 510 -32.97 1.02 -13.51
CA ARG A 510 -33.39 -0.26 -14.10
C ARG A 510 -34.60 -0.11 -15.03
N ALA A 511 -35.61 0.65 -14.62
CA ALA A 511 -36.82 0.88 -15.41
C ALA A 511 -36.50 1.68 -16.69
N ALA A 512 -35.63 2.68 -16.61
CA ALA A 512 -35.19 3.46 -17.75
C ALA A 512 -34.42 2.62 -18.78
N LEU A 513 -33.53 1.73 -18.32
CA LEU A 513 -32.83 0.79 -19.19
C LEU A 513 -33.79 -0.16 -19.90
N GLN A 514 -34.79 -0.71 -19.19
CA GLN A 514 -35.81 -1.56 -19.77
C GLN A 514 -36.68 -0.83 -20.80
N ALA A 515 -36.86 0.48 -20.65
CA ALA A 515 -37.54 1.34 -21.61
C ALA A 515 -36.65 1.76 -22.80
N GLY A 516 -35.39 1.32 -22.87
CA GLY A 516 -34.46 1.67 -23.93
C GLY A 516 -33.85 3.07 -23.82
N LEU A 517 -33.91 3.70 -22.64
CA LEU A 517 -33.39 5.06 -22.38
C LEU A 517 -31.95 5.05 -21.85
N GLY A 518 -31.15 4.04 -22.18
CA GLY A 518 -29.77 3.90 -21.69
C GLY A 518 -28.87 5.09 -22.03
N SER A 519 -29.08 5.75 -23.17
CA SER A 519 -28.32 6.94 -23.57
C SER A 519 -28.58 8.19 -22.72
N GLN A 520 -29.58 8.14 -21.82
CA GLN A 520 -29.92 9.22 -20.88
C GLN A 520 -29.43 8.93 -19.46
N LEU A 521 -28.69 7.84 -19.27
CA LEU A 521 -28.12 7.44 -17.98
C LEU A 521 -26.59 7.57 -18.03
N SER A 522 -25.99 7.76 -16.84
CA SER A 522 -24.54 7.79 -16.70
C SER A 522 -24.03 6.42 -16.25
N PRO A 523 -23.05 5.82 -16.96
CA PRO A 523 -22.38 4.62 -16.49
C PRO A 523 -21.66 4.85 -15.15
N GLU A 524 -21.14 6.06 -14.89
CA GLU A 524 -20.50 6.38 -13.60
C GLU A 524 -21.49 6.38 -12.43
N VAL A 525 -22.71 6.88 -12.64
CA VAL A 525 -23.77 6.76 -11.61
C VAL A 525 -24.11 5.29 -11.38
N ALA A 526 -24.19 4.48 -12.44
CA ALA A 526 -24.45 3.04 -12.32
C ALA A 526 -23.32 2.31 -11.57
N ILE A 527 -22.05 2.63 -11.82
CA ILE A 527 -20.91 2.06 -11.08
C ILE A 527 -20.97 2.50 -9.61
N THR A 528 -21.29 3.76 -9.32
CA THR A 528 -21.47 4.26 -7.96
C THR A 528 -22.64 3.59 -7.22
N LEU A 529 -23.73 3.28 -7.93
CA LEU A 529 -24.84 2.49 -7.37
C LEU A 529 -24.41 1.05 -7.06
N VAL A 530 -23.65 0.40 -7.95
CA VAL A 530 -23.09 -0.94 -7.71
C VAL A 530 -22.12 -0.92 -6.52
N TRP A 531 -21.25 0.08 -6.44
CA TRP A 531 -20.35 0.31 -5.29
C TRP A 531 -21.13 0.46 -3.99
N PHE A 532 -22.22 1.25 -4.00
CA PHE A 532 -23.07 1.41 -2.82
C PHE A 532 -23.71 0.07 -2.42
N LEU A 533 -24.34 -0.65 -3.36
CA LEU A 533 -24.99 -1.93 -3.10
C LEU A 533 -24.00 -2.98 -2.58
N HIS A 534 -22.78 -2.99 -3.10
CA HIS A 534 -21.69 -3.83 -2.60
C HIS A 534 -21.36 -3.49 -1.14
N ARG A 535 -21.01 -2.24 -0.86
CA ARG A 535 -20.55 -1.81 0.47
C ARG A 535 -21.65 -1.87 1.53
N TRP A 536 -22.84 -1.39 1.20
CA TRP A 536 -24.03 -1.48 2.04
C TRP A 536 -24.43 -2.95 2.25
N GLY A 537 -24.44 -3.75 1.18
CA GLY A 537 -24.83 -5.15 1.25
C GLY A 537 -23.88 -6.02 2.09
N LEU A 538 -22.59 -5.69 2.13
CA LEU A 538 -21.63 -6.29 3.08
C LEU A 538 -21.94 -5.97 4.55
N THR A 539 -22.56 -4.82 4.83
CA THR A 539 -22.74 -4.30 6.18
C THR A 539 -24.14 -4.60 6.75
N TYR A 540 -25.18 -4.43 5.93
CA TYR A 540 -26.59 -4.44 6.35
C TYR A 540 -27.37 -5.68 5.95
N LEU A 541 -27.01 -6.41 4.88
CA LEU A 541 -27.78 -7.56 4.42
C LEU A 541 -27.41 -8.83 5.19
N LEU A 542 -28.40 -9.43 5.85
CA LEU A 542 -28.29 -10.65 6.64
C LEU A 542 -27.08 -10.57 7.62
N PRO A 543 -26.99 -9.51 8.45
CA PRO A 543 -25.85 -9.30 9.32
C PRO A 543 -25.82 -10.35 10.43
N ASN A 544 -24.63 -10.71 10.89
CA ASN A 544 -24.50 -11.64 11.99
C ASN A 544 -24.72 -10.92 13.33
N GLU A 545 -25.89 -11.15 13.93
CA GLU A 545 -26.33 -10.53 15.19
C GLU A 545 -25.39 -10.83 16.38
N THR A 546 -24.57 -11.89 16.32
CA THR A 546 -23.59 -12.20 17.39
C THR A 546 -22.51 -11.13 17.53
N TYR A 547 -22.19 -10.41 16.45
CA TYR A 547 -21.19 -9.33 16.49
C TYR A 547 -21.66 -8.07 17.22
N TYR A 548 -22.96 -7.98 17.49
CA TYR A 548 -23.59 -6.87 18.18
C TYR A 548 -23.88 -7.23 19.66
N THR A 549 -24.19 -8.50 19.96
CA THR A 549 -24.63 -8.94 21.29
C THR A 549 -23.52 -9.27 22.31
N GLN A 550 -22.31 -9.63 21.90
CA GLN A 550 -21.21 -9.98 22.83
C GLN A 550 -20.14 -8.89 22.90
N GLU A 551 -19.70 -8.55 24.13
CA GLU A 551 -18.36 -7.98 24.31
C GLU A 551 -17.36 -8.94 23.66
N SER A 552 -16.87 -8.58 22.48
CA SER A 552 -15.81 -9.34 21.80
C SER A 552 -14.57 -9.36 22.68
N GLY A 553 -14.41 -10.44 23.45
CA GLY A 553 -13.16 -10.79 24.15
C GLY A 553 -11.96 -10.93 23.20
N ILE A 554 -12.20 -10.97 21.88
CA ILE A 554 -11.17 -11.05 20.85
C ILE A 554 -10.48 -9.68 20.67
N MET A 555 -11.22 -8.57 20.75
CA MET A 555 -10.62 -7.22 20.65
C MET A 555 -9.72 -6.90 21.85
N ARG A 556 -9.98 -7.51 23.01
CA ARG A 556 -9.19 -7.39 24.24
C ARG A 556 -7.87 -8.18 24.20
N ILE A 557 -7.80 -9.22 23.37
CA ILE A 557 -6.60 -10.07 23.19
C ILE A 557 -5.70 -9.50 22.09
N ILE A 558 -6.27 -9.02 20.98
CA ILE A 558 -5.50 -8.52 19.83
C ILE A 558 -4.82 -7.16 20.15
N PHE A 559 -5.52 -6.23 20.80
CA PHE A 559 -4.91 -4.94 21.19
C PHE A 559 -3.82 -5.06 22.27
N LYS A 560 -3.84 -6.13 23.07
CA LYS A 560 -2.77 -6.42 24.04
C LYS A 560 -1.52 -7.04 23.39
N GLY A 561 -1.65 -7.67 22.22
CA GLY A 561 -0.57 -8.44 21.61
C GLY A 561 0.40 -7.63 20.74
N ALA A 562 -0.07 -6.58 20.06
CA ALA A 562 0.73 -5.90 19.02
C ALA A 562 1.29 -4.51 19.44
N LEU A 563 0.76 -3.89 20.49
CA LEU A 563 1.13 -2.53 20.95
C LEU A 563 1.31 -2.44 22.47
N GLY A 564 1.59 -3.57 23.12
CA GLY A 564 1.59 -3.75 24.58
C GLY A 564 2.48 -2.80 25.40
N ASP A 565 3.43 -2.11 24.75
CA ASP A 565 4.36 -1.19 25.41
C ASP A 565 4.07 0.30 25.16
N LEU A 566 3.13 0.67 24.27
CA LEU A 566 2.83 2.08 23.95
C LEU A 566 1.50 2.61 24.51
N VAL A 567 0.64 1.76 25.09
CA VAL A 567 -0.72 2.16 25.54
C VAL A 567 -0.97 1.87 27.04
N GLN A 568 0.07 1.64 27.86
CA GLN A 568 -0.13 1.34 29.29
C GLN A 568 -0.62 2.51 30.18
N HIS A 569 -0.88 3.70 29.63
CA HIS A 569 -1.30 4.88 30.40
C HIS A 569 -2.69 5.44 30.04
N ALA A 570 -3.50 4.71 29.26
CA ALA A 570 -4.91 5.01 29.15
C ALA A 570 -5.64 4.50 30.41
N GLY A 571 -6.08 5.44 31.26
CA GLY A 571 -6.85 5.15 32.46
C GLY A 571 -8.10 4.33 32.16
N ARG A 572 -8.61 3.61 33.18
CA ARG A 572 -9.87 2.86 33.16
C ARG A 572 -10.96 3.63 32.40
N GLU A 573 -11.28 3.20 31.19
CA GLU A 573 -12.49 3.66 30.50
C GLU A 573 -13.73 3.19 31.29
N PRO A 574 -14.73 4.05 31.51
CA PRO A 574 -16.03 3.61 31.97
C PRO A 574 -16.67 2.70 30.92
N SER A 575 -17.27 1.60 31.36
CA SER A 575 -17.95 0.59 30.54
C SER A 575 -18.83 1.22 29.44
N ALA A 576 -18.42 1.11 28.18
CA ALA A 576 -19.27 1.48 27.05
C ALA A 576 -20.51 0.57 27.02
N PRO A 577 -21.73 1.12 26.81
CA PRO A 577 -22.95 0.31 26.75
C PRO A 577 -22.90 -0.68 25.57
N ALA A 578 -23.50 -1.86 25.74
CA ALA A 578 -23.52 -2.94 24.77
C ALA A 578 -24.05 -2.49 23.39
N ARG A 579 -23.46 -3.00 22.30
CA ARG A 579 -23.89 -2.72 20.91
C ARG A 579 -25.19 -3.45 20.57
N GLN A 580 -26.33 -3.05 21.12
CA GLN A 580 -27.61 -3.67 20.72
C GLN A 580 -28.00 -3.25 19.30
N MET A 581 -28.52 -4.17 18.49
CA MET A 581 -28.99 -3.87 17.14
C MET A 581 -30.46 -3.40 17.18
N SER A 582 -30.83 -2.45 16.32
CA SER A 582 -32.21 -1.96 16.22
C SER A 582 -33.16 -3.08 15.76
N PRO A 583 -34.29 -3.31 16.46
CA PRO A 583 -35.25 -4.34 16.06
C PRO A 583 -35.84 -4.04 14.67
N THR A 584 -35.96 -2.76 14.30
CA THR A 584 -36.44 -2.36 12.98
C THR A 584 -35.42 -2.68 11.88
N LEU A 585 -34.11 -2.52 12.14
CA LEU A 585 -33.06 -2.92 11.19
C LEU A 585 -32.98 -4.45 11.05
N VAL A 586 -33.13 -5.20 12.15
CA VAL A 586 -33.20 -6.67 12.13
C VAL A 586 -34.45 -7.12 11.37
N ALA A 587 -35.60 -6.48 11.59
CA ALA A 587 -36.81 -6.79 10.84
C ALA A 587 -36.69 -6.45 9.35
N ALA A 588 -35.96 -5.40 8.95
CA ALA A 588 -35.80 -5.04 7.54
C ALA A 588 -34.78 -5.92 6.80
N PHE A 589 -33.64 -6.22 7.43
CA PHE A 589 -32.48 -6.84 6.74
C PHE A 589 -31.89 -8.07 7.44
N GLY A 590 -32.45 -8.49 8.57
CA GLY A 590 -31.96 -9.60 9.39
C GLY A 590 -32.09 -10.97 8.71
N ARG A 591 -31.29 -11.94 9.18
CA ARG A 591 -31.22 -13.30 8.63
C ARG A 591 -32.49 -14.14 8.82
N ASP A 592 -33.22 -13.84 9.91
CA ASP A 592 -34.43 -14.55 10.34
C ASP A 592 -35.71 -13.76 9.99
N SER A 593 -35.55 -12.62 9.30
CA SER A 593 -36.67 -11.82 8.80
C SER A 593 -37.18 -12.33 7.45
N GLU A 594 -38.47 -12.16 7.18
CA GLU A 594 -39.08 -12.37 5.85
C GLU A 594 -38.62 -11.33 4.83
N ALA A 595 -38.31 -10.10 5.25
CA ALA A 595 -37.91 -9.02 4.34
C ALA A 595 -36.46 -9.16 3.86
N GLY A 596 -35.55 -9.67 4.69
CA GLY A 596 -34.13 -9.79 4.36
C GLY A 596 -33.84 -10.56 3.07
N PRO A 597 -34.38 -11.79 2.89
CA PRO A 597 -34.25 -12.55 1.65
C PRO A 597 -34.90 -11.87 0.43
N CYS A 598 -36.03 -11.18 0.60
CA CYS A 598 -36.69 -10.43 -0.47
C CYS A 598 -35.83 -9.27 -0.96
N VAL A 599 -35.19 -8.53 -0.03
CA VAL A 599 -34.25 -7.47 -0.38
C VAL A 599 -33.00 -8.05 -1.07
N LEU A 600 -32.48 -9.19 -0.60
CA LEU A 600 -31.37 -9.87 -1.26
C LEU A 600 -31.73 -10.27 -2.70
N ASP A 601 -32.90 -10.85 -2.94
CA ASP A 601 -33.37 -11.18 -4.29
C ASP A 601 -33.50 -9.92 -5.17
N TRP A 602 -34.02 -8.82 -4.62
CA TRP A 602 -34.12 -7.56 -5.35
C TRP A 602 -32.74 -7.01 -5.74
N VAL A 603 -31.77 -7.03 -4.82
CA VAL A 603 -30.39 -6.56 -5.08
C VAL A 603 -29.73 -7.43 -6.14
N LEU A 604 -29.85 -8.76 -6.02
CA LEU A 604 -29.36 -9.69 -7.04
C LEU A 604 -30.04 -9.44 -8.39
N GLY A 605 -31.35 -9.20 -8.40
CA GLY A 605 -32.12 -8.84 -9.60
C GLY A 605 -31.65 -7.55 -10.25
N LYS A 606 -31.27 -6.53 -9.46
CA LYS A 606 -30.65 -5.29 -9.97
C LYS A 606 -29.28 -5.58 -10.59
N LEU A 607 -28.40 -6.31 -9.90
CA LEU A 607 -27.08 -6.69 -10.43
C LEU A 607 -27.22 -7.52 -11.72
N CYS A 608 -28.15 -8.48 -11.77
CA CYS A 608 -28.47 -9.23 -12.98
C CYS A 608 -28.90 -8.31 -14.13
N SER A 609 -29.79 -7.34 -13.86
CA SER A 609 -30.24 -6.40 -14.88
C SER A 609 -29.12 -5.54 -15.45
N ASN A 610 -28.11 -5.18 -14.65
CA ASN A 610 -26.94 -4.45 -15.14
C ASN A 610 -26.12 -5.30 -16.12
N LEU A 611 -25.94 -6.60 -15.85
CA LEU A 611 -25.24 -7.50 -16.77
C LEU A 611 -25.96 -7.67 -18.12
N GLU A 612 -27.28 -7.52 -18.13
CA GLU A 612 -28.10 -7.66 -19.34
C GLU A 612 -28.17 -6.38 -20.15
N LEU A 613 -28.34 -5.25 -19.47
CA LEU A 613 -28.70 -3.98 -20.10
C LEU A 613 -27.49 -3.06 -20.34
N TRP A 614 -26.39 -3.24 -19.59
CA TRP A 614 -25.15 -2.44 -19.71
C TRP A 614 -24.00 -3.20 -20.39
N HIS A 615 -24.29 -4.04 -21.40
CA HIS A 615 -23.27 -4.90 -22.02
C HIS A 615 -22.14 -4.13 -22.76
N SER A 616 -22.31 -2.84 -23.10
CA SER A 616 -21.25 -2.02 -23.69
C SER A 616 -20.19 -1.59 -22.68
N GLU A 617 -20.55 -1.49 -21.40
CA GLU A 617 -19.72 -0.90 -20.35
C GLU A 617 -18.95 -1.98 -19.59
N THR A 618 -17.72 -2.25 -20.05
CA THR A 618 -16.89 -3.35 -19.53
C THR A 618 -16.54 -3.18 -18.05
N ALA A 619 -16.21 -1.96 -17.61
CA ALA A 619 -15.90 -1.66 -16.21
C ALA A 619 -17.09 -1.89 -15.28
N LEU A 620 -18.30 -1.46 -15.70
CA LEU A 620 -19.53 -1.64 -14.92
C LEU A 620 -19.93 -3.11 -14.80
N THR A 621 -19.86 -3.89 -15.88
CA THR A 621 -20.17 -5.33 -15.83
C THR A 621 -19.18 -6.07 -14.93
N LEU A 622 -17.89 -5.72 -14.97
CA LEU A 622 -16.87 -6.31 -14.11
C LEU A 622 -17.12 -5.98 -12.63
N SER A 623 -17.34 -4.70 -12.32
CA SER A 623 -17.67 -4.23 -10.97
C SER A 623 -18.93 -4.91 -10.42
N THR A 624 -19.96 -5.08 -11.26
CA THR A 624 -21.20 -5.79 -10.93
C THR A 624 -20.92 -7.25 -10.55
N CYS A 625 -20.12 -7.97 -11.33
CA CYS A 625 -19.75 -9.35 -11.02
C CYS A 625 -18.89 -9.45 -9.74
N GLN A 626 -17.93 -8.54 -9.54
CA GLN A 626 -17.11 -8.49 -8.32
C GLN A 626 -17.94 -8.19 -7.07
N ALA A 627 -18.94 -7.32 -7.19
CA ALA A 627 -19.91 -7.05 -6.15
C ALA A 627 -20.68 -8.32 -5.77
N MET A 628 -21.17 -9.08 -6.77
CA MET A 628 -21.83 -10.37 -6.55
C MET A 628 -20.91 -11.38 -5.85
N VAL A 629 -19.65 -11.52 -6.28
CA VAL A 629 -18.66 -12.40 -5.61
C VAL A 629 -18.55 -12.05 -4.12
N SER A 630 -18.39 -10.77 -3.80
CA SER A 630 -18.20 -10.31 -2.41
C SER A 630 -19.45 -10.47 -1.55
N LEU A 631 -20.63 -10.17 -2.11
CA LEU A 631 -21.91 -10.34 -1.42
C LEU A 631 -22.21 -11.82 -1.14
N LEU A 632 -21.91 -12.70 -2.10
CA LEU A 632 -22.16 -14.13 -1.96
C LEU A 632 -21.08 -14.87 -1.14
N ASN A 633 -19.89 -14.27 -0.96
CA ASN A 633 -18.81 -14.78 -0.12
C ASN A 633 -19.11 -14.64 1.39
N ASN A 634 -20.30 -15.03 1.79
CA ASN A 634 -20.74 -15.22 3.16
C ASN A 634 -21.73 -16.40 3.15
N VAL A 635 -21.55 -17.35 4.06
CA VAL A 635 -22.29 -18.62 4.03
C VAL A 635 -23.81 -18.39 4.14
N GLU A 636 -24.26 -17.45 4.96
CA GLU A 636 -25.71 -17.20 5.14
C GLU A 636 -26.31 -16.48 3.93
N ARG A 637 -25.62 -15.47 3.38
CA ARG A 637 -26.08 -14.77 2.16
C ARG A 637 -26.08 -15.70 0.95
N GLY A 638 -25.03 -16.49 0.76
CA GLY A 638 -24.96 -17.48 -0.32
C GLY A 638 -26.03 -18.56 -0.19
N HIS A 639 -26.30 -19.05 1.03
CA HIS A 639 -27.35 -20.02 1.30
C HIS A 639 -28.74 -19.48 0.89
N ARG A 640 -29.07 -18.26 1.29
CA ARG A 640 -30.36 -17.63 0.93
C ARG A 640 -30.43 -17.28 -0.56
N ALA A 641 -29.33 -16.81 -1.14
CA ALA A 641 -29.23 -16.47 -2.55
C ALA A 641 -29.50 -17.67 -3.47
N ALA A 642 -29.14 -18.89 -3.06
CA ALA A 642 -29.40 -20.11 -3.84
C ALA A 642 -30.91 -20.37 -4.08
N ALA A 643 -31.79 -19.83 -3.23
CA ALA A 643 -33.24 -19.92 -3.39
C ALA A 643 -33.84 -18.71 -4.14
N CYS A 644 -33.05 -17.67 -4.44
CA CYS A 644 -33.55 -16.44 -5.05
C CYS A 644 -33.90 -16.66 -6.54
N PRO A 645 -35.13 -16.32 -6.99
CA PRO A 645 -35.53 -16.45 -8.39
C PRO A 645 -34.60 -15.70 -9.35
N SER A 646 -34.08 -14.54 -8.95
CA SER A 646 -33.17 -13.76 -9.79
C SER A 646 -31.89 -14.54 -10.12
N LEU A 647 -31.29 -15.19 -9.12
CA LEU A 647 -30.07 -15.99 -9.32
C LEU A 647 -30.34 -17.24 -10.14
N LEU A 648 -31.48 -17.92 -9.90
CA LEU A 648 -31.89 -19.08 -10.67
C LEU A 648 -32.13 -18.73 -12.15
N SER A 649 -32.76 -17.59 -12.42
CA SER A 649 -32.97 -17.10 -13.79
C SER A 649 -31.64 -16.74 -14.49
N LEU A 650 -30.68 -16.21 -13.73
CA LEU A 650 -29.33 -15.94 -14.24
C LEU A 650 -28.59 -17.24 -14.58
N LEU A 651 -28.66 -18.23 -13.69
CA LEU A 651 -28.08 -19.56 -13.92
C LEU A 651 -28.70 -20.24 -15.15
N GLN A 652 -30.03 -20.19 -15.31
CA GLN A 652 -30.71 -20.73 -16.47
C GLN A 652 -30.25 -20.05 -17.76
N ARG A 653 -30.14 -18.72 -17.78
CA ARG A 653 -29.68 -18.00 -18.98
C ARG A 653 -28.21 -18.23 -19.28
N GLN A 654 -27.37 -18.34 -18.26
CA GLN A 654 -25.98 -18.75 -18.39
C GLN A 654 -25.89 -20.16 -19.00
N SER A 655 -26.70 -21.11 -18.54
CA SER A 655 -26.74 -22.48 -19.06
C SER A 655 -27.17 -22.54 -20.53
N GLN A 656 -28.08 -21.66 -20.94
CA GLN A 656 -28.59 -21.57 -22.31
C GLN A 656 -27.69 -20.73 -23.24
N GLY A 657 -26.62 -20.11 -22.72
CA GLY A 657 -25.73 -19.25 -23.50
C GLY A 657 -26.42 -17.96 -23.99
N GLN A 658 -27.41 -17.47 -23.24
CA GLN A 658 -28.20 -16.28 -23.57
C GLN A 658 -27.72 -15.00 -22.89
N LEU A 659 -26.62 -15.07 -22.14
CA LEU A 659 -25.95 -13.87 -21.64
C LEU A 659 -25.41 -13.08 -22.85
N GLY A 660 -25.61 -11.76 -22.86
CA GLY A 660 -25.04 -10.87 -23.88
C GLY A 660 -23.50 -10.93 -23.91
N PRO A 661 -22.84 -10.22 -24.84
CA PRO A 661 -21.39 -10.17 -24.88
C PRO A 661 -20.87 -9.51 -23.61
N LEU A 662 -20.27 -10.29 -22.70
CA LEU A 662 -19.62 -9.78 -21.50
C LEU A 662 -18.10 -9.79 -21.70
N ALA A 663 -17.40 -8.87 -21.03
CA ALA A 663 -15.95 -8.90 -21.01
C ALA A 663 -15.42 -10.22 -20.39
N PRO A 664 -14.26 -10.74 -20.84
CA PRO A 664 -13.63 -11.95 -20.31
C PRO A 664 -13.56 -12.01 -18.77
N GLY A 665 -13.13 -10.91 -18.14
CA GLY A 665 -13.06 -10.80 -16.68
C GLY A 665 -14.42 -10.86 -15.99
N SER A 666 -15.47 -10.31 -16.62
CA SER A 666 -16.84 -10.33 -16.12
C SER A 666 -17.42 -11.74 -16.13
N HIS A 667 -17.15 -12.53 -17.18
CA HIS A 667 -17.50 -13.96 -17.24
C HIS A 667 -16.84 -14.75 -16.12
N ARG A 668 -15.52 -14.57 -15.92
CA ARG A 668 -14.77 -15.22 -14.84
C ARG A 668 -15.36 -14.91 -13.47
N ALA A 669 -15.60 -13.63 -13.17
CA ALA A 669 -16.15 -13.21 -11.89
C ALA A 669 -17.58 -13.70 -11.66
N LEU A 670 -18.42 -13.71 -12.71
CA LEU A 670 -19.80 -14.24 -12.64
C LEU A 670 -19.82 -15.72 -12.26
N LEU A 671 -19.04 -16.55 -12.97
CA LEU A 671 -19.02 -17.99 -12.70
C LEU A 671 -18.46 -18.30 -11.31
N LYS A 672 -17.44 -17.54 -10.88
CA LYS A 672 -16.94 -17.61 -9.50
C LYS A 672 -18.04 -17.29 -8.48
N ALA A 673 -18.85 -16.26 -8.72
CA ALA A 673 -19.98 -15.90 -7.85
C ALA A 673 -21.03 -17.02 -7.76
N LEU A 674 -21.37 -17.64 -8.90
CA LEU A 674 -22.31 -18.77 -8.96
C LEU A 674 -21.77 -20.01 -8.23
N VAL A 675 -20.47 -20.32 -8.37
CA VAL A 675 -19.84 -21.43 -7.62
C VAL A 675 -19.86 -21.17 -6.12
N ILE A 676 -19.58 -19.94 -5.68
CA ILE A 676 -19.66 -19.56 -4.26
C ILE A 676 -21.09 -19.75 -3.73
N ALA A 677 -22.12 -19.30 -4.48
CA ALA A 677 -23.51 -19.49 -4.09
C ALA A 677 -23.91 -20.98 -4.01
N CYS A 678 -23.51 -21.79 -4.99
CA CYS A 678 -23.78 -23.23 -4.98
C CYS A 678 -23.09 -23.94 -3.81
N THR A 679 -21.91 -23.46 -3.41
CA THR A 679 -21.14 -24.01 -2.28
C THR A 679 -21.78 -23.68 -0.93
N ALA A 680 -22.35 -22.49 -0.80
CA ALA A 680 -23.07 -22.07 0.40
C ALA A 680 -24.46 -22.71 0.52
N ASN A 681 -24.97 -23.36 -0.53
CA ASN A 681 -26.30 -23.95 -0.54
C ASN A 681 -26.40 -25.17 0.40
N ARG A 682 -27.33 -25.10 1.35
CA ARG A 682 -27.65 -26.17 2.31
C ARG A 682 -29.01 -26.84 2.03
N LEU A 683 -29.67 -26.48 0.93
CA LEU A 683 -30.97 -27.03 0.54
C LEU A 683 -30.82 -28.46 -0.03
N PRO A 684 -31.86 -29.31 0.09
CA PRO A 684 -31.84 -30.66 -0.47
C PRO A 684 -31.70 -30.70 -2.01
N GLU A 685 -32.06 -29.61 -2.68
CA GLU A 685 -31.96 -29.43 -4.15
C GLU A 685 -30.56 -28.96 -4.61
N ALA A 686 -29.60 -28.79 -3.69
CA ALA A 686 -28.23 -28.43 -4.02
C ALA A 686 -27.58 -29.21 -5.18
N PRO A 687 -27.70 -30.56 -5.29
CA PRO A 687 -27.09 -31.29 -6.40
C PRO A 687 -27.66 -30.89 -7.77
N GLN A 688 -28.94 -30.52 -7.85
CA GLN A 688 -29.57 -30.10 -9.12
C GLN A 688 -29.00 -28.76 -9.60
N LEU A 689 -28.66 -27.84 -8.68
CA LEU A 689 -28.02 -26.57 -9.02
C LEU A 689 -26.59 -26.76 -9.51
N TRP A 690 -25.84 -27.70 -8.91
CA TRP A 690 -24.52 -28.08 -9.38
C TRP A 690 -24.58 -28.70 -10.79
N GLU A 691 -25.55 -29.56 -11.07
CA GLU A 691 -25.76 -30.11 -12.42
C GLU A 691 -26.14 -29.03 -13.42
N ALA A 692 -27.03 -28.09 -13.05
CA ALA A 692 -27.43 -26.98 -13.89
C ALA A 692 -26.27 -26.01 -14.20
N LEU A 693 -25.28 -25.87 -13.30
CA LEU A 693 -24.10 -25.05 -13.51
C LEU A 693 -23.02 -25.77 -14.34
N LEU A 694 -22.64 -26.98 -13.95
CA LEU A 694 -21.48 -27.67 -14.51
C LEU A 694 -21.81 -28.49 -15.77
N GLY A 695 -23.01 -29.05 -15.86
CA GLY A 695 -23.45 -29.89 -16.99
C GLY A 695 -23.39 -29.17 -18.35
N PRO A 696 -24.00 -27.99 -18.50
CA PRO A 696 -23.95 -27.21 -19.74
C PRO A 696 -22.54 -26.78 -20.13
N LEU A 697 -21.70 -26.43 -19.15
CA LEU A 697 -20.29 -26.09 -19.40
C LEU A 697 -19.51 -27.28 -19.96
N LYS A 698 -19.73 -28.48 -19.42
CA LYS A 698 -19.14 -29.72 -19.95
C LYS A 698 -19.62 -30.01 -21.37
N ALA A 699 -20.93 -29.93 -21.63
CA ALA A 699 -21.45 -30.16 -22.98
C ALA A 699 -20.91 -29.16 -24.02
N ARG A 700 -20.81 -27.88 -23.65
CA ARG A 700 -20.18 -26.85 -24.49
C ARG A 700 -18.70 -27.13 -24.74
N PHE A 701 -18.00 -27.64 -23.74
CA PHE A 701 -16.62 -28.07 -23.88
C PHE A 701 -16.47 -29.24 -24.84
N ASP A 702 -17.29 -30.28 -24.72
CA ASP A 702 -17.21 -31.46 -25.58
C ASP A 702 -17.40 -31.05 -27.05
N VAL A 703 -18.35 -30.17 -27.35
CA VAL A 703 -18.56 -29.59 -28.69
C VAL A 703 -17.36 -28.77 -29.17
N PHE A 704 -16.78 -27.95 -28.28
CA PHE A 704 -15.60 -27.14 -28.59
C PHE A 704 -14.38 -28.02 -28.88
N PHE A 705 -14.17 -29.06 -28.07
CA PHE A 705 -13.10 -30.03 -28.21
C PHE A 705 -13.22 -30.78 -29.54
N ASP A 706 -14.40 -31.32 -29.84
CA ASP A 706 -14.67 -32.01 -31.11
C ASP A 706 -14.42 -31.10 -32.32
N SER A 707 -14.85 -29.84 -32.24
CA SER A 707 -14.59 -28.83 -33.28
C SER A 707 -13.09 -28.60 -33.48
N CYS A 708 -12.31 -28.49 -32.40
CA CYS A 708 -10.85 -28.30 -32.47
C CYS A 708 -10.14 -29.49 -33.10
N VAL A 709 -10.57 -30.70 -32.77
CA VAL A 709 -10.00 -31.95 -33.33
C VAL A 709 -10.32 -32.10 -34.82
N GLN A 710 -11.53 -31.71 -35.25
CA GLN A 710 -11.99 -31.88 -36.63
C GLN A 710 -11.46 -30.82 -37.61
N THR A 711 -11.37 -29.55 -37.20
CA THR A 711 -11.16 -28.44 -38.17
C THR A 711 -9.70 -28.09 -38.44
N ARG A 712 -8.75 -28.47 -37.59
CA ARG A 712 -7.29 -28.25 -37.73
C ARG A 712 -6.80 -26.86 -38.16
N CYS A 713 -7.60 -25.82 -38.41
CA CYS A 713 -7.16 -24.43 -38.59
C CYS A 713 -8.27 -23.37 -38.73
N ARG A 714 -8.00 -22.21 -38.11
CA ARG A 714 -8.67 -20.88 -38.14
C ARG A 714 -10.08 -20.81 -37.56
N PHE A 715 -10.15 -20.42 -36.30
CA PHE A 715 -11.38 -19.97 -35.67
C PHE A 715 -11.92 -18.74 -36.40
N THR A 716 -13.20 -18.77 -36.76
CA THR A 716 -13.91 -17.54 -37.14
C THR A 716 -14.10 -16.67 -35.89
N GLU A 717 -14.13 -15.34 -36.03
CA GLU A 717 -14.39 -14.40 -34.92
C GLU A 717 -15.54 -14.83 -33.95
N PRO A 718 -16.73 -15.27 -34.42
CA PRO A 718 -17.79 -15.73 -33.52
C PRO A 718 -17.46 -17.04 -32.78
N GLN A 719 -16.62 -17.91 -33.34
CA GLN A 719 -16.14 -19.11 -32.66
C GLN A 719 -15.07 -18.78 -31.62
N LYS A 720 -14.21 -17.78 -31.89
CA LYS A 720 -13.22 -17.27 -30.93
C LYS A 720 -13.89 -16.71 -29.67
N GLY A 721 -14.89 -15.85 -29.84
CA GLY A 721 -15.65 -15.29 -28.72
C GLY A 721 -16.25 -16.39 -27.84
N LYS A 722 -17.00 -17.33 -28.44
CA LYS A 722 -17.62 -18.45 -27.71
C LYS A 722 -16.61 -19.35 -26.99
N ALA A 723 -15.42 -19.55 -27.57
CA ALA A 723 -14.34 -20.31 -26.98
C ALA A 723 -13.71 -19.57 -25.80
N LEU A 724 -13.46 -18.27 -25.95
CA LEU A 724 -12.94 -17.41 -24.89
C LEU A 724 -13.91 -17.36 -23.70
N ASP A 725 -15.20 -17.16 -23.96
CA ASP A 725 -16.25 -17.16 -22.94
C ASP A 725 -16.28 -18.48 -22.15
N LEU A 726 -16.08 -19.61 -22.83
CA LEU A 726 -16.01 -20.93 -22.21
C LEU A 726 -14.76 -21.06 -21.33
N LEU A 727 -13.58 -20.71 -21.83
CA LEU A 727 -12.33 -20.79 -21.08
C LEU A 727 -12.34 -19.89 -19.84
N GLU A 728 -12.88 -18.67 -19.97
CA GLU A 728 -13.04 -17.74 -18.86
C GLU A 728 -14.09 -18.21 -17.84
N SER A 729 -15.18 -18.83 -18.31
CA SER A 729 -16.17 -19.47 -17.45
C SER A 729 -15.55 -20.59 -16.62
N LEU A 730 -14.75 -21.46 -17.25
CA LEU A 730 -14.01 -22.52 -16.57
C LEU A 730 -12.98 -21.94 -15.60
N CYS A 731 -12.33 -20.83 -15.95
CA CYS A 731 -11.39 -20.13 -15.06
C CYS A 731 -12.11 -19.62 -13.80
N GLY A 732 -13.31 -19.06 -13.95
CA GLY A 732 -14.17 -18.67 -12.83
C GLY A 732 -14.55 -19.84 -11.91
N VAL A 733 -14.83 -21.02 -12.49
CA VAL A 733 -15.10 -22.24 -11.73
C VAL A 733 -13.86 -22.70 -10.95
N ALA A 734 -12.69 -22.69 -11.59
CA ALA A 734 -11.42 -23.00 -10.93
C ALA A 734 -11.13 -22.02 -9.79
N GLU A 735 -11.31 -20.71 -10.00
CA GLU A 735 -11.11 -19.68 -8.97
C GLU A 735 -12.06 -19.80 -7.78
N GLY A 736 -13.30 -20.26 -8.00
CA GLY A 736 -14.31 -20.49 -6.98
C GLY A 736 -14.14 -21.80 -6.20
N THR A 737 -13.12 -22.61 -6.53
CA THR A 737 -12.88 -23.89 -5.86
C THR A 737 -12.36 -23.67 -4.44
N THR A 738 -13.01 -24.34 -3.48
CA THR A 738 -12.68 -24.37 -2.06
C THR A 738 -12.57 -25.82 -1.58
N PRO A 739 -11.98 -26.09 -0.40
CA PRO A 739 -11.91 -27.46 0.14
C PRO A 739 -13.29 -28.13 0.28
N SER A 740 -14.34 -27.35 0.50
CA SER A 740 -15.70 -27.88 0.70
C SER A 740 -16.41 -28.29 -0.59
N ASN A 741 -16.04 -27.73 -1.75
CA ASN A 741 -16.70 -28.03 -3.03
C ASN A 741 -15.81 -28.83 -4.01
N LEU A 742 -14.59 -29.15 -3.60
CA LEU A 742 -13.61 -29.82 -4.45
C LEU A 742 -14.11 -31.16 -4.98
N ASP A 743 -14.77 -31.97 -4.14
CA ASP A 743 -15.26 -33.30 -4.55
C ASP A 743 -16.32 -33.23 -5.66
N THR A 744 -17.06 -32.13 -5.75
CA THR A 744 -18.08 -31.91 -6.79
C THR A 744 -17.47 -31.35 -8.07
N ILE A 745 -16.51 -30.43 -7.98
CA ILE A 745 -15.91 -29.76 -9.15
C ILE A 745 -14.83 -30.63 -9.80
N ARG A 746 -14.02 -31.32 -9.00
CA ARG A 746 -12.87 -32.13 -9.47
C ARG A 746 -13.22 -33.13 -10.57
N PRO A 747 -14.30 -33.95 -10.47
CA PRO A 747 -14.63 -34.96 -11.49
C PRO A 747 -14.95 -34.38 -12.86
N MET A 748 -15.34 -33.10 -12.91
CA MET A 748 -15.57 -32.38 -14.15
C MET A 748 -14.28 -31.68 -14.61
N LEU A 749 -13.67 -30.84 -13.77
CA LEU A 749 -12.60 -29.93 -14.20
C LEU A 749 -11.28 -30.64 -14.52
N LEU A 750 -10.88 -31.65 -13.74
CA LEU A 750 -9.57 -32.31 -13.93
C LEU A 750 -9.48 -33.06 -15.28
N PRO A 751 -10.47 -33.89 -15.68
CA PRO A 751 -10.47 -34.49 -17.01
C PRO A 751 -10.47 -33.48 -18.16
N LEU A 752 -11.16 -32.33 -17.99
CA LEU A 752 -11.18 -31.27 -19.01
C LEU A 752 -9.81 -30.63 -19.19
N LEU A 753 -9.06 -30.39 -18.11
CA LEU A 753 -7.69 -29.86 -18.19
C LEU A 753 -6.76 -30.81 -18.94
N VAL A 754 -6.96 -32.12 -18.78
CA VAL A 754 -6.18 -33.16 -19.49
C VAL A 754 -6.53 -33.20 -20.97
N GLN A 755 -7.80 -32.99 -21.33
CA GLN A 755 -8.20 -32.88 -22.73
C GLN A 755 -7.69 -31.56 -23.33
N LEU A 756 -7.75 -30.45 -22.60
CA LEU A 756 -7.23 -29.16 -23.03
C LEU A 756 -5.74 -29.20 -23.37
N SER A 757 -4.92 -29.86 -22.54
CA SER A 757 -3.48 -29.96 -22.79
C SER A 757 -3.17 -30.62 -24.14
N SER A 758 -4.01 -31.55 -24.61
CA SER A 758 -3.83 -32.21 -25.91
C SER A 758 -4.14 -31.32 -27.13
N ILE A 759 -4.91 -30.24 -26.97
CA ILE A 759 -5.33 -29.34 -28.06
C ILE A 759 -4.62 -27.98 -28.04
N VAL A 760 -3.70 -27.75 -27.09
CA VAL A 760 -2.92 -26.50 -26.96
C VAL A 760 -2.26 -26.09 -28.28
N ALA A 761 -1.73 -27.05 -29.04
CA ALA A 761 -1.10 -26.80 -30.33
C ALA A 761 -2.03 -26.13 -31.36
N VAL A 762 -3.33 -26.39 -31.29
CA VAL A 762 -4.36 -25.82 -32.17
C VAL A 762 -4.77 -24.42 -31.71
N LEU A 763 -4.87 -24.20 -30.39
CA LEU A 763 -5.27 -22.91 -29.80
C LEU A 763 -4.23 -21.80 -30.00
N ARG A 764 -2.97 -22.17 -30.22
CA ARG A 764 -1.84 -21.26 -30.45
C ARG A 764 -2.01 -20.30 -31.62
N SER A 765 -2.81 -20.64 -32.64
CA SER A 765 -3.01 -19.72 -33.77
C SER A 765 -3.64 -18.39 -33.34
N GLU A 766 -4.16 -18.30 -32.11
CA GLU A 766 -4.82 -17.13 -31.53
C GLU A 766 -4.24 -16.83 -30.13
N ALA A 767 -3.56 -15.70 -29.96
CA ALA A 767 -2.89 -15.29 -28.70
C ALA A 767 -3.85 -15.16 -27.50
N THR A 768 -5.11 -14.76 -27.76
CA THR A 768 -6.13 -14.58 -26.71
C THR A 768 -6.57 -15.90 -26.08
N LEU A 769 -6.78 -16.95 -26.89
CA LEU A 769 -7.22 -18.26 -26.42
C LEU A 769 -6.14 -18.99 -25.63
N ILE A 770 -4.88 -18.89 -26.07
CA ILE A 770 -3.76 -19.49 -25.33
C ILE A 770 -3.54 -18.78 -23.99
N THR A 771 -3.64 -17.45 -23.94
CA THR A 771 -3.56 -16.69 -22.69
C THR A 771 -4.66 -17.12 -21.71
N ALA A 772 -5.92 -17.21 -22.15
CA ALA A 772 -7.04 -17.66 -21.31
C ALA A 772 -6.86 -19.11 -20.83
N THR A 773 -6.31 -19.99 -21.68
CA THR A 773 -5.99 -21.37 -21.31
C THR A 773 -4.92 -21.42 -20.22
N THR A 774 -3.83 -20.66 -20.36
CA THR A 774 -2.77 -20.56 -19.34
C THR A 774 -3.32 -20.04 -18.02
N GLN A 775 -4.19 -19.04 -18.06
CA GLN A 775 -4.84 -18.48 -16.86
C GLN A 775 -5.74 -19.49 -16.16
N LEU A 776 -6.46 -20.34 -16.91
CA LEU A 776 -7.24 -21.46 -16.35
C LEU A 776 -6.34 -22.47 -15.64
N PHE A 777 -5.21 -22.88 -16.25
CA PHE A 777 -4.24 -23.77 -15.60
C PHE A 777 -3.66 -23.14 -14.32
N ARG A 778 -3.34 -21.84 -14.34
CA ARG A 778 -2.87 -21.10 -13.17
C ARG A 778 -3.93 -21.06 -12.07
N ALA A 779 -5.19 -20.77 -12.40
CA ALA A 779 -6.28 -20.78 -11.43
C ALA A 779 -6.49 -22.17 -10.81
N ALA A 780 -6.43 -23.24 -11.62
CA ALA A 780 -6.52 -24.61 -11.14
C ALA A 780 -5.34 -24.99 -10.21
N ALA A 781 -4.10 -24.69 -10.59
CA ALA A 781 -2.93 -24.89 -9.73
C ALA A 781 -3.07 -24.10 -8.41
N ARG A 782 -3.53 -22.84 -8.49
CA ARG A 782 -3.69 -21.97 -7.34
C ARG A 782 -4.85 -22.35 -6.41
N ARG A 783 -5.88 -23.05 -6.86
CA ARG A 783 -7.03 -23.39 -5.99
C ARG A 783 -7.17 -24.87 -5.67
N MET A 784 -6.73 -25.77 -6.56
CA MET A 784 -6.93 -27.21 -6.39
C MET A 784 -5.72 -27.92 -5.78
N LEU A 785 -4.49 -27.54 -6.14
CA LEU A 785 -3.27 -28.31 -5.83
C LEU A 785 -3.05 -28.56 -4.32
N CYS A 786 -3.49 -27.63 -3.46
CA CYS A 786 -3.39 -27.74 -2.00
C CYS A 786 -4.32 -28.81 -1.39
N PHE A 787 -5.34 -29.26 -2.13
CA PHE A 787 -6.45 -30.03 -1.57
C PHE A 787 -6.75 -31.33 -2.32
N VAL A 788 -6.21 -31.53 -3.54
CA VAL A 788 -6.37 -32.77 -4.31
C VAL A 788 -5.43 -33.88 -3.82
N GLY A 789 -5.74 -35.13 -4.16
CA GLY A 789 -4.85 -36.27 -3.83
C GLY A 789 -3.55 -36.28 -4.66
N PRO A 790 -2.54 -37.08 -4.27
CA PRO A 790 -1.22 -37.08 -4.91
C PRO A 790 -1.25 -37.50 -6.40
N ASN A 791 -2.14 -38.41 -6.78
CA ASN A 791 -2.31 -38.83 -8.18
C ASN A 791 -2.89 -37.70 -9.04
N ASP A 792 -3.95 -37.04 -8.54
CA ASP A 792 -4.62 -35.91 -9.20
C ASP A 792 -3.67 -34.70 -9.31
N ALA A 793 -2.88 -34.43 -8.25
CA ALA A 793 -1.84 -33.41 -8.25
C ALA A 793 -0.76 -33.68 -9.32
N THR A 794 -0.30 -34.93 -9.40
CA THR A 794 0.69 -35.36 -10.41
C THR A 794 0.16 -35.15 -11.82
N GLN A 795 -1.10 -35.51 -12.07
CA GLN A 795 -1.76 -35.33 -13.37
C GLN A 795 -1.88 -33.84 -13.73
N LEU A 796 -2.28 -32.98 -12.79
CA LEU A 796 -2.37 -31.54 -13.03
C LEU A 796 -1.00 -30.93 -13.36
N CYS A 797 0.04 -31.27 -12.59
CA CYS A 797 1.40 -30.80 -12.84
C CYS A 797 1.91 -31.24 -14.21
N HIS A 798 1.64 -32.49 -14.62
CA HIS A 798 1.99 -32.96 -15.97
C HIS A 798 1.28 -32.14 -17.06
N CYS A 799 0.00 -31.80 -16.90
CA CYS A 799 -0.70 -30.97 -17.87
C CYS A 799 -0.10 -29.55 -17.96
N CYS A 800 0.29 -28.95 -16.83
CA CYS A 800 1.02 -27.68 -16.81
C CYS A 800 2.36 -27.78 -17.55
N LEU A 801 3.08 -28.90 -17.42
CA LEU A 801 4.34 -29.11 -18.12
C LEU A 801 4.15 -29.23 -19.63
N GLU A 802 3.12 -29.94 -20.09
CA GLU A 802 2.81 -30.04 -21.53
C GLU A 802 2.50 -28.66 -22.14
N LEU A 803 1.81 -27.78 -21.39
CA LEU A 803 1.60 -26.39 -21.81
C LEU A 803 2.94 -25.65 -22.02
N VAL A 804 3.87 -25.78 -21.07
CA VAL A 804 5.22 -25.18 -21.16
C VAL A 804 6.03 -25.78 -22.31
N ARG A 805 5.98 -27.11 -22.50
CA ARG A 805 6.65 -27.81 -23.61
C ARG A 805 6.17 -27.30 -24.96
N HIS A 806 4.87 -27.23 -25.16
CA HIS A 806 4.29 -26.76 -26.41
C HIS A 806 4.65 -25.30 -26.70
N PHE A 807 4.69 -24.43 -25.70
CA PHE A 807 5.19 -23.07 -25.87
C PHE A 807 6.68 -23.06 -26.27
N ALA A 808 7.52 -23.82 -25.57
CA ALA A 808 8.97 -23.84 -25.80
C ALA A 808 9.38 -24.37 -27.18
N GLU A 809 8.76 -25.45 -27.66
CA GLU A 809 9.05 -26.06 -28.96
C GLU A 809 8.74 -25.15 -30.15
N HIS A 810 7.82 -24.19 -29.99
CA HIS A 810 7.34 -23.36 -31.09
C HIS A 810 7.91 -21.94 -31.04
N SER A 811 8.20 -21.41 -29.85
CA SER A 811 8.81 -20.08 -29.68
C SER A 811 10.31 -20.06 -29.99
N SER A 812 10.93 -21.23 -30.21
CA SER A 812 12.32 -21.34 -30.62
C SER A 812 12.54 -20.74 -32.02
N GLY A 813 12.91 -19.45 -32.07
CA GLY A 813 13.24 -18.70 -33.30
C GLY A 813 12.24 -17.63 -33.74
N LEU A 814 11.21 -17.31 -32.94
CA LEU A 814 10.12 -16.38 -33.30
C LEU A 814 10.24 -14.96 -32.73
N PHE A 815 11.27 -14.63 -31.95
CA PHE A 815 11.46 -13.26 -31.46
C PHE A 815 11.92 -12.34 -32.61
N THR A 816 10.94 -11.83 -33.36
CA THR A 816 11.11 -10.86 -34.44
C THR A 816 10.96 -9.45 -33.90
N THR A 817 11.73 -8.50 -34.46
CA THR A 817 11.83 -7.08 -34.09
C THR A 817 10.55 -6.23 -34.26
N GLU A 818 9.36 -6.85 -34.34
CA GLU A 818 8.08 -6.14 -34.39
C GLU A 818 7.54 -5.93 -32.97
N ALA A 819 7.54 -4.67 -32.52
CA ALA A 819 7.24 -4.27 -31.14
C ALA A 819 5.89 -4.81 -30.58
N THR A 820 4.88 -5.03 -31.43
CA THR A 820 3.55 -5.52 -30.98
C THR A 820 3.47 -7.03 -30.78
N ALA A 821 4.32 -7.81 -31.47
CA ALA A 821 4.40 -9.26 -31.28
C ALA A 821 5.24 -9.62 -30.04
N GLU A 822 6.27 -8.82 -29.76
CA GLU A 822 7.11 -8.96 -28.57
C GLU A 822 6.28 -8.82 -27.28
N ASP A 823 5.36 -7.85 -27.19
CA ASP A 823 4.53 -7.63 -25.99
C ASP A 823 3.61 -8.82 -25.65
N SER A 824 2.98 -9.46 -26.64
CA SER A 824 2.10 -10.62 -26.40
C SER A 824 2.90 -11.85 -25.93
N HIS A 825 4.04 -12.12 -26.55
CA HIS A 825 4.90 -13.24 -26.17
C HIS A 825 5.56 -13.03 -24.79
N VAL A 826 5.94 -11.80 -24.45
CA VAL A 826 6.44 -11.42 -23.11
C VAL A 826 5.37 -11.67 -22.04
N ARG A 827 4.12 -11.28 -22.31
CA ARG A 827 3.00 -11.50 -21.38
C ARG A 827 2.73 -12.99 -21.17
N GLU A 828 2.68 -13.79 -22.23
CA GLU A 828 2.50 -15.24 -22.14
C GLU A 828 3.64 -15.92 -21.37
N LEU A 829 4.89 -15.52 -21.64
CA LEU A 829 6.05 -16.03 -20.92
C LEU A 829 6.00 -15.68 -19.42
N GLY A 830 5.58 -14.46 -19.08
CA GLY A 830 5.36 -14.04 -17.70
C GLY A 830 4.30 -14.90 -16.99
N GLU A 831 3.16 -15.15 -17.64
CA GLU A 831 2.09 -16.01 -17.12
C GLU A 831 2.54 -17.47 -16.90
N LEU A 832 3.40 -18.01 -17.78
CA LEU A 832 3.99 -19.35 -17.61
C LEU A 832 5.00 -19.41 -16.46
N LEU A 833 5.84 -18.37 -16.28
CA LEU A 833 6.75 -18.28 -15.14
C LEU A 833 6.00 -18.18 -13.80
N GLU A 834 4.91 -17.41 -13.77
CA GLU A 834 4.03 -17.35 -12.60
C GLU A 834 3.34 -18.69 -12.34
N LEU A 835 2.89 -19.40 -13.37
CA LEU A 835 2.34 -20.76 -13.23
C LEU A 835 3.35 -21.71 -12.58
N LEU A 836 4.61 -21.73 -13.05
CA LEU A 836 5.66 -22.55 -12.45
C LEU A 836 5.94 -22.15 -10.99
N THR A 837 5.89 -20.86 -10.70
CA THR A 837 6.07 -20.34 -9.33
C THR A 837 4.94 -20.79 -8.40
N GLU A 838 3.69 -20.74 -8.87
CA GLU A 838 2.52 -21.22 -8.13
C GLU A 838 2.55 -22.75 -7.90
N LEU A 839 3.07 -23.53 -8.86
CA LEU A 839 3.27 -24.97 -8.66
C LEU A 839 4.26 -25.26 -7.52
N LEU A 840 5.34 -24.47 -7.41
CA LEU A 840 6.36 -24.63 -6.36
C LEU A 840 5.91 -24.11 -4.99
N SER A 841 5.17 -23.00 -4.95
CA SER A 841 4.81 -22.32 -3.69
C SER A 841 3.98 -23.19 -2.73
N LYS A 842 3.37 -24.26 -3.24
CA LYS A 842 2.39 -25.10 -2.53
C LYS A 842 2.93 -26.46 -2.08
N ASP A 843 4.20 -26.76 -2.34
CA ASP A 843 4.86 -27.96 -1.83
C ASP A 843 5.00 -27.98 -0.29
N PHE A 844 4.84 -26.83 0.38
CA PHE A 844 4.92 -26.71 1.85
C PHE A 844 3.93 -27.63 2.60
N MET A 845 2.75 -27.88 2.03
CA MET A 845 1.68 -28.64 2.71
C MET A 845 1.91 -30.16 2.71
N TYR A 846 2.54 -30.71 1.68
CA TYR A 846 2.81 -32.15 1.60
C TYR A 846 3.98 -32.58 2.49
N MET A 847 4.86 -31.64 2.85
CA MET A 847 5.91 -31.85 3.85
C MET A 847 5.33 -32.02 5.28
N GLY A 848 4.17 -31.43 5.58
CA GLY A 848 3.51 -31.46 6.89
C GLY A 848 2.56 -32.65 7.13
N ALA A 849 2.19 -33.42 6.11
CA ALA A 849 1.35 -34.61 6.22
C ALA A 849 2.10 -35.86 6.73
N GLN A 850 3.30 -35.68 7.28
CA GLN A 850 3.94 -36.69 8.10
C GLN A 850 3.44 -36.53 9.54
N VAL A 851 2.85 -37.59 10.10
CA VAL A 851 2.42 -37.80 11.51
C VAL A 851 0.90 -37.63 11.79
N ARG A 852 0.13 -38.71 11.52
CA ARG A 852 -0.66 -39.48 12.51
C ARG A 852 -1.56 -40.52 11.80
N GLY A 853 -0.98 -41.63 11.38
CA GLY A 853 -1.75 -42.87 11.27
C GLY A 853 -2.06 -43.40 12.68
N PRO A 854 -3.22 -44.04 12.92
CA PRO A 854 -3.51 -44.63 14.22
C PRO A 854 -2.48 -45.72 14.48
N ALA A 855 -1.75 -45.58 15.59
CA ALA A 855 -0.84 -46.61 16.08
C ALA A 855 -1.67 -47.84 16.44
N ASN A 856 -1.73 -48.82 15.53
CA ASN A 856 -1.99 -50.24 15.79
C ASN A 856 -1.91 -51.03 14.48
N SER A 857 -0.70 -51.40 14.06
CA SER A 857 -0.45 -52.70 13.47
C SER A 857 1.05 -52.98 13.50
N THR A 858 1.43 -53.94 14.34
CA THR A 858 2.74 -54.61 14.26
C THR A 858 2.77 -55.43 12.99
N GLY A 859 3.51 -54.98 11.99
CA GLY A 859 3.74 -55.69 10.74
C GLY A 859 4.87 -55.02 9.98
N THR A 860 6.02 -55.68 9.94
CA THR A 860 7.19 -55.33 9.13
C THR A 860 6.83 -55.37 7.66
N ASP A 861 6.74 -54.20 7.02
CA ASP A 861 6.93 -54.01 5.57
C ASP A 861 7.45 -52.57 5.34
N GLU A 862 8.77 -52.43 5.38
CA GLU A 862 9.50 -51.21 5.03
C GLU A 862 9.55 -51.01 3.51
N THR A 863 8.41 -50.72 2.87
CA THR A 863 8.37 -50.01 1.58
C THR A 863 7.05 -49.25 1.47
N ALA A 864 6.79 -48.31 2.39
CA ALA A 864 5.84 -47.25 2.11
C ALA A 864 6.49 -46.33 1.05
N THR A 865 6.22 -46.61 -0.23
CA THR A 865 6.62 -45.76 -1.35
C THR A 865 6.19 -44.33 -1.05
N ARG A 866 7.18 -43.44 -0.83
CA ARG A 866 6.95 -42.00 -0.74
C ARG A 866 6.37 -41.55 -2.08
N PHE A 867 5.08 -41.24 -2.11
CA PHE A 867 4.49 -40.54 -3.24
C PHE A 867 4.88 -39.06 -3.11
N GLU A 868 6.07 -38.73 -3.60
CA GLU A 868 6.44 -37.33 -3.82
C GLU A 868 5.73 -36.82 -5.08
N VAL A 869 4.98 -35.73 -4.96
CA VAL A 869 4.42 -35.03 -6.12
C VAL A 869 5.61 -34.52 -6.96
N PRO A 870 5.65 -34.75 -8.28
CA PRO A 870 6.80 -34.40 -9.12
C PRO A 870 6.94 -32.88 -9.38
N ALA A 871 6.24 -32.01 -8.64
CA ALA A 871 6.19 -30.57 -8.87
C ALA A 871 7.59 -29.92 -9.00
N PRO A 872 8.59 -30.26 -8.16
CA PRO A 872 9.93 -29.68 -8.32
C PRO A 872 10.65 -30.18 -9.57
N GLY A 873 10.49 -31.46 -9.92
CA GLY A 873 11.06 -32.02 -11.15
C GLY A 873 10.42 -31.40 -12.40
N ILE A 874 9.13 -31.10 -12.32
CA ILE A 874 8.36 -30.41 -13.36
C ILE A 874 8.77 -28.94 -13.48
N ALA A 875 9.01 -28.24 -12.37
CA ALA A 875 9.50 -26.87 -12.39
C ALA A 875 10.92 -26.77 -12.98
N VAL A 876 11.81 -27.71 -12.60
CA VAL A 876 13.16 -27.83 -13.19
C VAL A 876 13.08 -28.07 -14.70
N GLU A 877 12.21 -28.98 -15.13
CA GLU A 877 12.00 -29.30 -16.54
C GLU A 877 11.35 -28.13 -17.30
N GLY A 878 10.40 -27.43 -16.70
CA GLY A 878 9.78 -26.22 -17.26
C GLY A 878 10.80 -25.10 -17.41
N LEU A 879 11.66 -24.89 -16.40
CA LEU A 879 12.75 -23.94 -16.44
C LEU A 879 13.75 -24.29 -17.56
N ARG A 880 14.10 -25.57 -17.72
CA ARG A 880 14.96 -26.05 -18.82
C ARG A 880 14.42 -25.68 -20.20
N LEU A 881 13.10 -25.71 -20.35
CA LEU A 881 12.42 -25.40 -21.62
C LEU A 881 12.33 -23.90 -21.88
N LEU A 882 12.11 -23.08 -20.85
CA LEU A 882 11.92 -21.63 -20.98
C LEU A 882 13.24 -20.83 -20.99
N MET A 883 14.27 -21.30 -20.29
CA MET A 883 15.57 -20.60 -20.20
C MET A 883 16.18 -20.21 -21.57
N PRO A 884 16.18 -21.08 -22.61
CA PRO A 884 16.72 -20.72 -23.92
C PRO A 884 15.97 -19.58 -24.61
N LEU A 885 14.71 -19.34 -24.25
CA LEU A 885 13.89 -18.26 -24.79
C LEU A 885 14.17 -16.91 -24.09
N LEU A 886 14.60 -16.95 -22.84
CA LEU A 886 14.90 -15.77 -22.03
C LEU A 886 16.27 -15.18 -22.41
N ASN A 887 16.30 -14.38 -23.47
CA ASN A 887 17.50 -13.66 -23.89
C ASN A 887 17.72 -12.36 -23.10
N ALA A 888 18.88 -11.73 -23.27
CA ALA A 888 19.23 -10.50 -22.57
C ALA A 888 18.33 -9.29 -22.91
N GLN A 889 17.66 -9.28 -24.06
CA GLN A 889 16.73 -8.22 -24.47
C GLN A 889 15.38 -8.35 -23.74
N LEU A 890 14.83 -9.57 -23.64
CA LEU A 890 13.58 -9.81 -22.93
C LEU A 890 13.73 -9.60 -21.42
N LEU A 891 14.89 -9.87 -20.85
CA LEU A 891 15.18 -9.57 -19.44
C LEU A 891 15.35 -8.06 -19.16
N GLN A 892 15.29 -7.19 -20.18
CA GLN A 892 15.17 -5.74 -19.95
C GLN A 892 13.77 -5.35 -19.49
N PHE A 893 12.73 -6.15 -19.76
CA PHE A 893 11.39 -5.94 -19.23
C PHE A 893 11.39 -6.23 -17.71
N PRO A 894 11.17 -5.23 -16.83
CA PRO A 894 11.40 -5.39 -15.39
C PRO A 894 10.50 -6.45 -14.75
N THR A 895 9.23 -6.51 -15.15
CA THR A 895 8.25 -7.46 -14.63
C THR A 895 8.65 -8.91 -14.94
N LEU A 896 9.01 -9.18 -16.19
CA LEU A 896 9.45 -10.51 -16.63
C LEU A 896 10.75 -10.94 -15.94
N CYS A 897 11.73 -10.03 -15.85
CA CYS A 897 13.00 -10.29 -15.20
C CYS A 897 12.82 -10.67 -13.73
N VAL A 898 12.02 -9.88 -12.99
CA VAL A 898 11.71 -10.16 -11.58
C VAL A 898 10.98 -11.49 -11.42
N GLN A 899 10.00 -11.82 -12.28
CA GLN A 899 9.30 -13.10 -12.20
C GLN A 899 10.22 -14.31 -12.44
N TYR A 900 11.14 -14.21 -13.41
CA TYR A 900 12.13 -15.27 -13.65
C TYR A 900 13.02 -15.50 -12.44
N PHE A 901 13.60 -14.43 -11.87
CA PHE A 901 14.50 -14.58 -10.71
C PHE A 901 13.74 -14.97 -9.43
N LYS A 902 12.46 -14.60 -9.27
CA LYS A 902 11.59 -15.11 -8.20
C LYS A 902 11.38 -16.62 -8.29
N LEU A 903 11.14 -17.15 -9.49
CA LEU A 903 11.04 -18.58 -9.71
C LEU A 903 12.34 -19.31 -9.35
N VAL A 904 13.48 -18.80 -9.82
CA VAL A 904 14.80 -19.40 -9.54
C VAL A 904 15.15 -19.35 -8.05
N ALA A 905 14.85 -18.24 -7.39
CA ALA A 905 15.02 -18.08 -5.94
C ALA A 905 14.16 -19.09 -5.18
N LEU A 906 12.86 -19.17 -5.47
CA LEU A 906 11.95 -20.09 -4.81
C LEU A 906 12.35 -21.56 -5.02
N LEU A 907 12.76 -21.95 -6.23
CA LEU A 907 13.23 -23.31 -6.52
C LEU A 907 14.49 -23.65 -5.70
N SER A 908 15.41 -22.69 -5.59
CA SER A 908 16.67 -22.87 -4.84
C SER A 908 16.43 -22.93 -3.34
N GLU A 909 15.49 -22.14 -2.81
CA GLU A 909 15.13 -22.15 -1.38
C GLU A 909 14.43 -23.44 -0.95
N LEU A 910 13.47 -23.93 -1.75
CA LEU A 910 12.65 -25.08 -1.38
C LEU A 910 13.33 -26.42 -1.69
N HIS A 911 14.04 -26.53 -2.82
CA HIS A 911 14.62 -27.79 -3.31
C HIS A 911 16.06 -27.60 -3.81
N PRO A 912 17.00 -27.14 -2.96
CA PRO A 912 18.39 -26.89 -3.35
C PRO A 912 19.13 -28.15 -3.81
N ASP A 913 18.73 -29.31 -3.28
CA ASP A 913 19.25 -30.62 -3.66
C ASP A 913 18.97 -30.95 -5.13
N LYS A 914 17.77 -30.60 -5.63
CA LYS A 914 17.38 -30.84 -7.02
C LYS A 914 18.11 -29.90 -7.98
N VAL A 915 18.37 -28.65 -7.57
CA VAL A 915 19.19 -27.71 -8.34
C VAL A 915 20.63 -28.23 -8.48
N CYS A 916 21.21 -28.76 -7.40
CA CYS A 916 22.55 -29.35 -7.44
C CYS A 916 22.64 -30.64 -8.27
N GLN A 917 21.51 -31.31 -8.52
CA GLN A 917 21.41 -32.55 -9.31
C GLN A 917 21.05 -32.29 -10.79
N MET A 918 20.86 -31.03 -11.20
CA MET A 918 20.55 -30.69 -12.59
C MET A 918 21.67 -31.12 -13.57
N PRO A 919 21.34 -31.36 -14.85
CA PRO A 919 22.35 -31.57 -15.89
C PRO A 919 23.34 -30.40 -15.96
N GLU A 920 24.62 -30.70 -16.16
CA GLU A 920 25.71 -29.73 -16.07
C GLU A 920 25.50 -28.50 -16.98
N GLY A 921 25.04 -28.70 -18.22
CA GLY A 921 24.75 -27.60 -19.14
C GLY A 921 23.63 -26.67 -18.67
N LEU A 922 22.59 -27.20 -18.02
CA LEU A 922 21.49 -26.41 -17.48
C LEU A 922 21.93 -25.64 -16.24
N LEU A 923 22.68 -26.29 -15.35
CA LEU A 923 23.22 -25.66 -14.16
C LEU A 923 24.18 -24.51 -14.51
N GLN A 924 25.05 -24.70 -15.51
CA GLN A 924 25.92 -23.65 -16.01
C GLN A 924 25.15 -22.47 -16.62
N ALA A 925 24.09 -22.73 -17.37
CA ALA A 925 23.23 -21.67 -17.91
C ALA A 925 22.54 -20.89 -16.78
N LEU A 926 22.03 -21.58 -15.75
CA LEU A 926 21.33 -20.97 -14.62
C LEU A 926 22.26 -20.06 -13.82
N LEU A 927 23.45 -20.58 -13.47
CA LEU A 927 24.48 -19.82 -12.79
C LEU A 927 25.02 -18.68 -13.67
N GLY A 928 25.05 -18.86 -14.99
CA GLY A 928 25.30 -17.78 -15.95
C GLY A 928 24.28 -16.64 -15.83
N SER A 929 22.98 -16.97 -15.79
CA SER A 929 21.91 -15.98 -15.58
C SER A 929 22.04 -15.27 -14.23
N ILE A 930 22.35 -16.01 -13.16
CA ILE A 930 22.55 -15.44 -11.81
C ILE A 930 23.75 -14.49 -11.82
N ARG A 931 24.85 -14.83 -12.49
CA ARG A 931 26.01 -13.96 -12.64
C ARG A 931 25.66 -12.62 -13.31
N VAL A 932 24.86 -12.66 -14.39
CA VAL A 932 24.37 -11.43 -15.05
C VAL A 932 23.40 -10.67 -14.15
N GLY A 933 22.53 -11.39 -13.43
CA GLY A 933 21.58 -10.84 -12.46
C GLY A 933 22.23 -10.03 -11.34
N LEU A 934 23.41 -10.44 -10.89
CA LEU A 934 24.18 -9.72 -9.88
C LEU A 934 24.73 -8.37 -10.38
N THR A 935 25.01 -8.23 -11.69
CA THR A 935 25.76 -7.07 -12.21
C THR A 935 24.98 -6.12 -13.11
N SER A 936 23.83 -6.53 -13.68
CA SER A 936 23.27 -5.85 -14.86
C SER A 936 21.82 -5.39 -14.74
N TYR A 937 21.05 -5.79 -13.73
CA TYR A 937 19.62 -5.47 -13.60
C TYR A 937 19.31 -4.64 -12.33
N SER A 938 18.16 -4.88 -11.70
CA SER A 938 17.70 -4.13 -10.53
C SER A 938 18.30 -4.66 -9.21
N PRO A 939 18.35 -3.83 -8.15
CA PRO A 939 18.82 -4.27 -6.83
C PRO A 939 17.95 -5.40 -6.24
N GLU A 940 16.63 -5.44 -6.53
CA GLU A 940 15.76 -6.55 -6.13
C GLU A 940 16.25 -7.89 -6.72
N VAL A 941 16.60 -7.90 -8.01
CA VAL A 941 17.14 -9.08 -8.70
C VAL A 941 18.51 -9.48 -8.15
N SER A 942 19.40 -8.52 -7.90
CA SER A 942 20.69 -8.79 -7.27
C SER A 942 20.51 -9.43 -5.88
N GLY A 943 19.53 -8.97 -5.09
CA GLY A 943 19.16 -9.56 -3.80
C GLY A 943 18.75 -11.03 -3.93
N LEU A 944 17.79 -11.32 -4.82
CA LEU A 944 17.34 -12.70 -5.10
C LEU A 944 18.49 -13.61 -5.55
N CYS A 945 19.38 -13.11 -6.42
CA CYS A 945 20.54 -13.85 -6.89
C CYS A 945 21.53 -14.19 -5.77
N LEU A 946 21.76 -13.25 -4.83
CA LEU A 946 22.63 -13.47 -3.68
C LEU A 946 22.05 -14.51 -2.72
N ASP A 947 20.74 -14.48 -2.50
CA ASP A 947 20.04 -15.49 -1.70
C ASP A 947 20.19 -16.89 -2.33
N VAL A 948 20.00 -17.01 -3.64
CA VAL A 948 20.24 -18.26 -4.39
C VAL A 948 21.66 -18.77 -4.16
N VAL A 949 22.68 -17.93 -4.36
CA VAL A 949 24.09 -18.32 -4.16
C VAL A 949 24.33 -18.78 -2.72
N SER A 950 23.76 -18.08 -1.73
CA SER A 950 23.90 -18.44 -0.32
C SER A 950 23.30 -19.82 -0.03
N VAL A 951 22.08 -20.08 -0.50
CA VAL A 951 21.38 -21.34 -0.27
C VAL A 951 22.10 -22.51 -0.95
N LEU A 952 22.49 -22.36 -2.22
CA LEU A 952 23.18 -23.41 -2.96
C LEU A 952 24.55 -23.74 -2.36
N ALA A 953 25.31 -22.73 -1.93
CA ALA A 953 26.60 -22.94 -1.27
C ALA A 953 26.44 -23.69 0.07
N LEU A 954 25.43 -23.36 0.88
CA LEU A 954 25.13 -24.10 2.11
C LEU A 954 24.75 -25.55 1.82
N GLU A 955 24.01 -25.81 0.76
CA GLU A 955 23.63 -27.17 0.37
C GLU A 955 24.82 -28.00 -0.12
N VAL A 956 25.71 -27.40 -0.94
CA VAL A 956 26.96 -28.03 -1.37
C VAL A 956 27.83 -28.38 -0.17
N HIS A 957 27.91 -27.50 0.83
CA HIS A 957 28.61 -27.79 2.08
C HIS A 957 27.96 -28.96 2.83
N ARG A 958 26.63 -28.93 3.00
CA ARG A 958 25.86 -29.94 3.74
C ARG A 958 25.99 -31.33 3.14
N GLN A 959 25.97 -31.44 1.81
CA GLN A 959 26.08 -32.71 1.10
C GLN A 959 27.53 -33.13 0.79
N GLY A 960 28.53 -32.30 1.07
CA GLY A 960 29.93 -32.59 0.74
C GLY A 960 30.20 -32.65 -0.77
N LEU A 961 29.55 -31.80 -1.57
CA LEU A 961 29.61 -31.81 -3.03
C LEU A 961 30.67 -30.86 -3.60
N GLN A 962 31.64 -30.42 -2.82
CA GLN A 962 32.61 -29.37 -3.22
C GLN A 962 33.42 -29.78 -4.47
N THR A 963 33.71 -31.08 -4.61
CA THR A 963 34.49 -31.64 -5.73
C THR A 963 33.65 -32.01 -6.96
N ARG A 964 32.31 -31.99 -6.84
CA ARG A 964 31.36 -32.29 -7.91
C ARG A 964 31.17 -31.08 -8.85
N PRO A 965 30.63 -31.26 -10.07
CA PRO A 965 30.39 -30.16 -11.01
C PRO A 965 29.58 -29.01 -10.39
N ALA A 966 28.59 -29.30 -9.54
CA ALA A 966 27.80 -28.28 -8.86
C ALA A 966 28.63 -27.40 -7.91
N GLY A 967 29.55 -27.99 -7.13
CA GLY A 967 30.48 -27.23 -6.29
C GLY A 967 31.43 -26.37 -7.13
N ARG A 968 32.06 -26.96 -8.16
CA ARG A 968 32.98 -26.24 -9.06
C ARG A 968 32.31 -25.10 -9.83
N ALA A 969 31.02 -25.22 -10.15
CA ALA A 969 30.29 -24.19 -10.86
C ALA A 969 29.94 -22.98 -9.96
N ILE A 970 29.86 -23.17 -8.64
CA ILE A 970 29.57 -22.11 -7.65
C ILE A 970 30.85 -21.39 -7.20
N GLU A 971 32.01 -22.06 -7.25
CA GLU A 971 33.31 -21.51 -6.87
C GLU A 971 33.64 -20.13 -7.47
N PRO A 972 33.39 -19.83 -8.77
CA PRO A 972 33.68 -18.52 -9.38
C PRO A 972 32.91 -17.34 -8.76
N PHE A 973 31.77 -17.59 -8.10
CA PHE A 973 31.04 -16.53 -7.41
C PHE A 973 31.82 -15.96 -6.22
N LEU A 974 32.80 -16.71 -5.68
CA LEU A 974 33.66 -16.22 -4.62
C LEU A 974 34.47 -14.99 -5.07
N GLN A 975 35.06 -15.06 -6.26
CA GLN A 975 35.79 -13.94 -6.84
C GLN A 975 34.83 -12.80 -7.19
N LEU A 976 33.71 -13.10 -7.86
CA LEU A 976 32.72 -12.10 -8.26
C LEU A 976 32.18 -11.31 -7.06
N LEU A 977 31.79 -12.00 -5.98
CA LEU A 977 31.28 -11.35 -4.78
C LEU A 977 32.37 -10.54 -4.08
N LEU A 978 33.61 -11.01 -4.05
CA LEU A 978 34.72 -10.25 -3.48
C LEU A 978 34.98 -8.96 -4.28
N GLU A 979 34.98 -9.02 -5.61
CA GLU A 979 35.11 -7.84 -6.47
C GLU A 979 33.92 -6.89 -6.33
N MET A 980 32.69 -7.42 -6.31
CA MET A 980 31.48 -6.62 -6.15
C MET A 980 31.46 -5.91 -4.79
N VAL A 981 31.83 -6.62 -3.71
CA VAL A 981 31.89 -6.07 -2.36
C VAL A 981 33.03 -5.07 -2.21
N LEU A 982 34.20 -5.29 -2.80
CA LEU A 982 35.35 -4.41 -2.59
C LEU A 982 35.40 -3.24 -3.56
N LEU A 983 34.99 -3.42 -4.82
CA LEU A 983 35.27 -2.48 -5.92
C LEU A 983 34.05 -1.74 -6.44
N GLN A 984 32.82 -2.17 -6.14
CA GLN A 984 31.59 -1.53 -6.62
C GLN A 984 30.83 -0.80 -5.50
N PRO A 985 30.19 0.35 -5.77
CA PRO A 985 29.30 1.00 -4.82
C PRO A 985 28.02 0.18 -4.67
N LEU A 986 27.97 -0.66 -3.63
CA LEU A 986 26.79 -1.44 -3.25
C LEU A 986 25.99 -0.72 -2.17
N ASP A 987 24.67 -0.86 -2.25
CA ASP A 987 23.76 -0.48 -1.16
C ASP A 987 24.05 -1.29 0.11
N ALA A 988 23.73 -0.72 1.27
CA ALA A 988 23.94 -1.32 2.58
C ALA A 988 23.16 -2.64 2.74
N GLU A 989 21.94 -2.72 2.21
CA GLU A 989 21.13 -3.94 2.27
C GLU A 989 21.74 -5.06 1.44
N LEU A 990 22.10 -4.76 0.19
CA LEU A 990 22.79 -5.70 -0.71
C LEU A 990 24.13 -6.16 -0.16
N THR A 991 24.88 -5.27 0.50
CA THR A 991 26.15 -5.62 1.15
C THR A 991 25.93 -6.69 2.24
N LEU A 992 24.82 -6.62 2.99
CA LEU A 992 24.53 -7.61 4.02
C LEU A 992 24.14 -8.98 3.45
N VAL A 993 23.34 -8.99 2.38
CA VAL A 993 22.96 -10.22 1.68
C VAL A 993 24.20 -10.84 1.02
N ALA A 994 25.06 -10.01 0.42
CA ALA A 994 26.35 -10.43 -0.16
C ALA A 994 27.29 -11.02 0.90
N GLY A 995 27.33 -10.45 2.11
CA GLY A 995 28.07 -11.02 3.23
C GLY A 995 27.56 -12.40 3.64
N SER A 996 26.24 -12.62 3.59
CA SER A 996 25.62 -13.92 3.89
C SER A 996 25.92 -14.97 2.81
N ALA A 997 25.98 -14.55 1.54
CA ALA A 997 26.40 -15.40 0.43
C ALA A 997 27.91 -15.71 0.47
N LEU A 998 28.75 -14.71 0.73
CA LEU A 998 30.20 -14.88 0.88
C LEU A 998 30.54 -15.84 2.04
N PHE A 999 29.84 -15.73 3.18
CA PHE A 999 30.01 -16.66 4.29
C PHE A 999 29.73 -18.12 3.88
N ALA A 1000 28.65 -18.35 3.13
CA ALA A 1000 28.28 -19.68 2.67
C ALA A 1000 29.34 -20.25 1.71
N LEU A 1001 29.90 -19.43 0.81
CA LEU A 1001 31.00 -19.81 -0.07
C LEU A 1001 32.30 -20.10 0.69
N LEU A 1002 32.61 -19.31 1.72
CA LEU A 1002 33.77 -19.53 2.59
C LEU A 1002 33.68 -20.84 3.38
N CYS A 1003 32.48 -21.29 3.74
CA CYS A 1003 32.28 -22.61 4.33
C CYS A 1003 32.64 -23.74 3.34
N CYS A 1004 32.66 -23.47 2.02
CA CYS A 1004 32.96 -24.45 0.98
C CYS A 1004 34.40 -24.38 0.46
N PHE A 1005 34.91 -23.18 0.16
CA PHE A 1005 36.11 -22.96 -0.66
C PHE A 1005 37.15 -22.08 0.04
N GLN A 1006 37.65 -22.52 1.19
CA GLN A 1006 38.61 -21.76 1.99
C GLN A 1006 39.96 -21.57 1.28
N GLU A 1007 40.48 -22.61 0.62
CA GLU A 1007 41.76 -22.54 -0.08
C GLU A 1007 41.73 -21.56 -1.25
N SER A 1008 40.66 -21.59 -2.05
CA SER A 1008 40.45 -20.67 -3.16
C SER A 1008 40.32 -19.22 -2.69
N PHE A 1009 39.67 -18.98 -1.54
CA PHE A 1009 39.64 -17.65 -0.92
C PHE A 1009 41.02 -17.16 -0.54
N VAL A 1010 41.86 -18.01 0.08
CA VAL A 1010 43.23 -17.66 0.46
C VAL A 1010 44.06 -17.30 -0.77
N GLN A 1011 43.92 -18.03 -1.87
CA GLN A 1011 44.62 -17.72 -3.13
C GLN A 1011 44.18 -16.37 -3.71
N LEU A 1012 42.87 -16.08 -3.74
CA LEU A 1012 42.33 -14.79 -4.19
C LEU A 1012 42.80 -13.65 -3.30
N ALA A 1013 42.79 -13.84 -1.98
CA ALA A 1013 43.29 -12.87 -1.01
C ALA A 1013 44.77 -12.56 -1.22
N GLN A 1014 45.60 -13.58 -1.47
CA GLN A 1014 47.02 -13.40 -1.77
C GLN A 1014 47.25 -12.66 -3.09
N ALA A 1015 46.47 -12.99 -4.14
CA ALA A 1015 46.53 -12.30 -5.42
C ALA A 1015 46.15 -10.81 -5.30
N LEU A 1016 45.11 -10.49 -4.52
CA LEU A 1016 44.66 -9.12 -4.26
C LEU A 1016 45.69 -8.30 -3.46
N VAL A 1017 46.41 -8.93 -2.53
CA VAL A 1017 47.51 -8.29 -1.77
C VAL A 1017 48.71 -8.05 -2.69
N ALA A 1018 49.04 -9.01 -3.56
CA ALA A 1018 50.15 -8.90 -4.51
C ALA A 1018 49.91 -7.86 -5.60
N SER A 1019 48.65 -7.52 -5.93
CA SER A 1019 48.31 -6.50 -6.92
C SER A 1019 48.45 -5.06 -6.41
N GLN A 1020 48.72 -4.84 -5.12
CA GLN A 1020 48.84 -3.50 -4.55
C GLN A 1020 50.23 -2.89 -4.81
N GLN A 1021 50.27 -1.62 -5.25
CA GLN A 1021 51.51 -0.90 -5.53
C GLN A 1021 52.22 -0.38 -4.26
N ASP A 1022 51.45 -0.03 -3.21
CA ASP A 1022 51.97 0.46 -1.93
C ASP A 1022 52.09 -0.68 -0.90
N ALA A 1023 53.29 -0.90 -0.39
CA ALA A 1023 53.59 -1.93 0.60
C ALA A 1023 52.84 -1.72 1.93
N ALA A 1024 52.55 -0.47 2.32
CA ALA A 1024 51.77 -0.17 3.52
C ALA A 1024 50.30 -0.56 3.34
N VAL A 1025 49.72 -0.30 2.17
CA VAL A 1025 48.35 -0.70 1.81
C VAL A 1025 48.24 -2.23 1.71
N GLY A 1026 49.22 -2.88 1.07
CA GLY A 1026 49.29 -4.33 0.98
C GLY A 1026 49.35 -5.02 2.35
N GLN A 1027 50.12 -4.48 3.30
CA GLN A 1027 50.18 -5.01 4.67
C GLN A 1027 48.86 -4.83 5.43
N ARG A 1028 48.19 -3.67 5.31
CA ARG A 1028 46.89 -3.43 5.94
C ARG A 1028 45.82 -4.37 5.38
N LEU A 1029 45.78 -4.51 4.05
CA LEU A 1029 44.87 -5.43 3.37
C LEU A 1029 45.07 -6.89 3.81
N ALA A 1030 46.33 -7.33 3.94
CA ALA A 1030 46.67 -8.66 4.43
C ALA A 1030 46.19 -8.88 5.89
N GLN A 1031 46.28 -7.87 6.75
CA GLN A 1031 45.80 -7.93 8.13
C GLN A 1031 44.26 -8.00 8.21
N SER A 1032 43.55 -7.19 7.43
CA SER A 1032 42.08 -7.20 7.40
C SER A 1032 41.53 -8.52 6.85
N LEU A 1033 42.14 -9.08 5.79
CA LEU A 1033 41.77 -10.40 5.23
C LEU A 1033 42.07 -11.56 6.20
N GLN A 1034 43.17 -11.49 6.95
CA GLN A 1034 43.47 -12.47 8.00
C GLN A 1034 42.49 -12.38 9.17
N THR A 1035 42.01 -11.19 9.51
CA THR A 1035 41.04 -10.98 10.59
C THR A 1035 39.68 -11.58 10.23
N LEU A 1036 39.27 -11.47 8.96
CA LEU A 1036 38.03 -12.06 8.44
C LEU A 1036 38.04 -13.60 8.49
N THR A 1037 39.22 -14.23 8.36
CA THR A 1037 39.38 -15.70 8.30
C THR A 1037 39.80 -16.36 9.62
N ARG A 1038 40.58 -15.69 10.48
CA ARG A 1038 41.08 -16.26 11.74
C ARG A 1038 40.08 -16.27 12.89
N ALA A 1039 39.02 -15.48 12.84
CA ALA A 1039 38.21 -15.22 14.03
C ALA A 1039 37.23 -16.36 14.41
N GLN A 1040 36.85 -17.27 13.50
CA GLN A 1040 35.67 -18.12 13.72
C GLN A 1040 35.74 -19.51 13.05
N PRO A 1041 35.09 -20.55 13.61
CA PRO A 1041 34.83 -21.78 12.87
C PRO A 1041 33.84 -21.48 11.72
N LEU A 1042 34.30 -21.64 10.47
CA LEU A 1042 33.50 -21.50 9.26
C LEU A 1042 32.55 -22.69 9.08
N THR A 1043 31.55 -22.75 9.96
CA THR A 1043 30.48 -23.73 9.97
C THR A 1043 29.14 -23.02 9.80
N PRO A 1044 28.14 -23.62 9.15
CA PRO A 1044 26.87 -22.97 8.82
C PRO A 1044 25.95 -22.67 10.03
N GLU A 1045 26.46 -22.74 11.26
CA GLU A 1045 25.71 -22.49 12.48
C GLU A 1045 25.36 -20.99 12.63
N ARG A 1046 24.14 -20.72 13.12
CA ARG A 1046 23.64 -19.37 13.39
C ARG A 1046 24.59 -18.46 14.17
N PRO A 1047 25.24 -18.88 15.29
CA PRO A 1047 26.17 -18.02 16.01
C PRO A 1047 27.40 -17.61 15.18
N ASN A 1048 27.92 -18.50 14.34
CA ASN A 1048 29.09 -18.20 13.50
C ASN A 1048 28.71 -17.28 12.34
N ARG A 1049 27.53 -17.47 11.74
CA ARG A 1049 26.99 -16.55 10.71
C ARG A 1049 26.83 -15.12 11.22
N LEU A 1050 26.32 -14.95 12.46
CA LEU A 1050 26.16 -13.63 13.07
C LEU A 1050 27.51 -12.95 13.35
N ARG A 1051 28.47 -13.68 13.93
CA ARG A 1051 29.79 -13.11 14.20
C ARG A 1051 30.55 -12.79 12.91
N PHE A 1052 30.38 -13.59 11.85
CA PHE A 1052 31.02 -13.33 10.55
C PHE A 1052 30.46 -12.06 9.94
N ARG A 1053 29.13 -11.88 9.98
CA ARG A 1053 28.47 -10.67 9.50
C ARG A 1053 29.03 -9.42 10.17
N ASP A 1054 29.17 -9.43 11.50
CA ASP A 1054 29.70 -8.28 12.24
C ASP A 1054 31.18 -8.00 11.86
N SER A 1055 31.98 -9.06 11.66
CA SER A 1055 33.38 -8.95 11.21
C SER A 1055 33.51 -8.48 9.76
N PHE A 1056 32.58 -8.91 8.90
CA PHE A 1056 32.51 -8.56 7.49
C PHE A 1056 32.14 -7.10 7.29
N GLU A 1057 31.20 -6.57 8.08
CA GLU A 1057 30.86 -5.14 8.03
C GLU A 1057 32.05 -4.25 8.40
N ALA A 1058 32.80 -4.62 9.45
CA ALA A 1058 34.03 -3.93 9.82
C ALA A 1058 35.08 -4.00 8.70
N PHE A 1059 35.27 -5.20 8.12
CA PHE A 1059 36.18 -5.43 7.00
C PHE A 1059 35.84 -4.57 5.77
N VAL A 1060 34.59 -4.57 5.30
CA VAL A 1060 34.19 -3.80 4.11
C VAL A 1060 34.40 -2.31 4.33
N THR A 1061 34.11 -1.82 5.54
CA THR A 1061 34.27 -0.40 5.84
C THR A 1061 35.74 0.02 5.88
N GLU A 1062 36.58 -0.77 6.57
CA GLU A 1062 38.01 -0.49 6.66
C GLU A 1062 38.67 -0.54 5.28
N VAL A 1063 38.40 -1.61 4.52
CA VAL A 1063 39.09 -1.91 3.26
C VAL A 1063 38.66 -1.00 2.11
N ARG A 1064 37.36 -0.69 1.96
CA ARG A 1064 36.91 0.31 0.97
C ARG A 1064 37.52 1.69 1.23
N GLY A 1065 37.72 2.04 2.50
CA GLY A 1065 38.25 3.33 2.93
C GLY A 1065 39.69 3.64 2.49
N PHE A 1066 40.46 2.64 2.04
CA PHE A 1066 41.79 2.86 1.47
C PHE A 1066 42.01 2.21 0.09
N LEU A 1067 41.16 1.26 -0.36
CA LEU A 1067 41.24 0.68 -1.71
C LEU A 1067 40.47 1.48 -2.76
N CYS A 1068 39.36 2.14 -2.40
CA CYS A 1068 38.48 2.85 -3.34
C CYS A 1068 38.72 4.36 -3.37
N VAL A 1069 39.67 4.87 -2.59
CA VAL A 1069 40.09 6.27 -2.62
C VAL A 1069 40.92 6.46 -3.89
N LYS A 1070 40.35 7.16 -4.88
CA LYS A 1070 41.07 7.68 -6.03
C LYS A 1070 41.76 8.99 -5.71
#